data_AF-K9S740-F1
#
_entry.id   AF-K9S740-F1
#
_cell.length_a   1.000
_cell.length_b   1.000
_cell.length_c   1.000
_cell.angle_alpha   90.00
_cell.angle_beta   90.00
_cell.angle_gamma   90.00
#
_symmetry.space_group_name_H-M   'P 1'
#
loop_
_entity.id
_entity.type
_entity.pdbx_description
1 polymer ?
#
loop_
_entity_poly.entity_id
_entity_poly.type
_entity_poly.pdbx_seq_one_letter_code
_entity_poly.pdbx_strand_id
1 'polypeptide(L)'
;MLSTSSAADSLPTQDNLNTSVSSNFVRATASPLEISFQDTTNLSLETLDRAVQKVEHYLNAFASSPDFSRTMNLAFGDTYDVKEAISFANAWANQDFSQLPQIKIISGEDITGAYGAFSAETNTIYLSRDYLNQNAYNVDAITGIILEETGHFMDAQINTTDSAGDEGSIFSQQVRGISINAGELLTLKAENDHSTIFIDGQTLTIEMSRVEATTFDKRLYQSMRGINNQVYTRSSTDGTTWTSWVGNGATLDAPELEVFNNRLYQTVRGTDNQVYTRSSANGTTWTSWVGNGATLDAPELEVFNNRLYQTVRGTDNQVYTRSSANGTTWTPWVGNGATFSTPHLTVFGNQFIQVAEGTDQRIYNRSLPNTPTGTWNSWKQTGGLTARDLTVADISDFNGDDKTDVIWRDPNGKVILWLDKDPTKRVEIGSVSSDYAFQGTGDFNRDAKVDIMWRKNNGEVYAWYMNGTQLIKSEYYGGYDPSAKVQGFADLNKDGKTDVIWRLADNKIVAWYDRDPTKRSVLRVAESDLTFQGTGDFNADGNTDLMWRKSTGEVYAWYMDGTQFVKSEYYGGYDPSAKVQGFADLNKDGKTDVIWRLADNKVVAWYDRDSTKRSVLRVAESDLTFQGTGDFNADGNTDLMWRKSTGEVYAWYMDGTQFVKSEFYGGYRSDYQMQTNTTKSQMGYRSELTSLKASQWDYYSGESAQFGKYESYTVGDKVQEDMPDAVLAVYEDLSKTIFDSVNQVTTGYAYDQSYLALGLGYHAGIDIGASNGTPIRAATNGIVAKSYLGTRQDGTSYGYVVGIDETNASGQKTGRRWWYVHNTSNSVQVGTSVIAGKTEIAKVGQGHLHLAVTSSSTAWDPGNGSSIAAVHDRTMSPLEAFWKSQNNIIGY
;
A
#
# COMPACT_ATOMS: atom_id res chain seq x y z
N MET A 1 -12.59 55.06 9.17
CA MET A 1 -12.73 54.88 10.63
C MET A 1 -12.78 53.40 10.91
N LEU A 2 -12.01 52.96 11.90
CA LEU A 2 -11.79 51.59 12.34
C LEU A 2 -13.07 50.90 12.85
N SER A 3 -13.21 49.59 12.61
CA SER A 3 -13.36 48.60 13.70
C SER A 3 -13.36 47.16 13.17
N THR A 4 -12.40 46.39 13.68
CA THR A 4 -12.31 44.92 13.69
C THR A 4 -13.32 44.31 14.68
N SER A 5 -13.84 43.09 14.44
CA SER A 5 -14.14 42.15 15.54
C SER A 5 -14.29 40.70 15.07
N SER A 6 -13.48 39.84 15.69
CA SER A 6 -13.54 38.38 15.81
C SER A 6 -14.62 37.91 16.80
N ALA A 7 -15.23 36.76 16.54
CA ALA A 7 -15.81 35.83 17.53
C ALA A 7 -15.87 34.45 16.83
N ALA A 8 -15.20 33.36 17.25
CA ALA A 8 -15.24 32.64 18.52
C ALA A 8 -16.64 32.18 18.88
N ASP A 9 -17.10 31.07 18.28
CA ASP A 9 -18.29 30.35 18.72
C ASP A 9 -17.90 29.25 19.72
N SER A 10 -18.48 29.40 20.90
CA SER A 10 -18.37 28.54 22.07
C SER A 10 -19.33 27.34 22.01
N LEU A 11 -18.86 26.19 22.50
CA LEU A 11 -19.67 25.01 22.84
C LEU A 11 -20.87 25.35 23.74
N PRO A 12 -22.07 24.79 23.52
CA PRO A 12 -23.13 24.78 24.52
C PRO A 12 -22.99 23.59 25.48
N THR A 13 -23.20 23.89 26.76
CA THR A 13 -23.13 23.01 27.94
C THR A 13 -24.34 22.09 28.09
N GLN A 14 -24.13 20.99 28.83
CA GLN A 14 -25.14 20.08 29.38
C GLN A 14 -26.25 20.84 30.12
N ASP A 15 -27.46 20.81 29.58
CA ASP A 15 -28.74 20.68 30.31
C ASP A 15 -29.88 20.92 29.32
N ASN A 16 -30.55 19.84 28.88
CA ASN A 16 -31.97 19.83 28.49
C ASN A 16 -32.36 18.48 27.86
N LEU A 17 -32.44 17.41 28.66
CA LEU A 17 -33.30 16.27 28.34
C LEU A 17 -33.77 15.62 29.65
N ASN A 18 -34.71 16.28 30.31
CA ASN A 18 -35.54 15.62 31.32
C ASN A 18 -36.96 16.20 31.30
N THR A 19 -37.79 15.73 30.37
CA THR A 19 -39.26 15.77 30.52
C THR A 19 -39.87 14.48 29.97
N SER A 20 -40.55 13.80 30.89
CA SER A 20 -41.27 12.54 30.79
C SER A 20 -42.39 12.51 29.76
N VAL A 21 -42.45 11.45 28.92
CA VAL A 21 -43.70 10.79 28.52
C VAL A 21 -43.45 9.27 28.43
N SER A 22 -44.31 8.52 29.09
CA SER A 22 -44.35 7.07 29.21
C SER A 22 -44.70 6.33 27.90
N SER A 23 -44.29 5.05 27.88
CA SER A 23 -44.83 3.91 27.12
C SER A 23 -44.72 3.92 25.59
N ASN A 24 -43.71 3.19 25.08
CA ASN A 24 -43.86 2.11 24.08
C ASN A 24 -42.49 1.45 23.83
N PHE A 25 -42.06 0.55 24.72
CA PHE A 25 -40.99 -0.40 24.41
C PHE A 25 -41.57 -1.50 23.52
N VAL A 26 -41.55 -1.26 22.21
CA VAL A 26 -41.64 -2.30 21.20
C VAL A 26 -40.58 -2.01 20.15
N ARG A 27 -39.43 -2.68 20.28
CA ARG A 27 -38.79 -3.26 19.09
C ARG A 27 -39.07 -4.76 19.15
N ALA A 28 -39.72 -5.25 18.11
CA ALA A 28 -40.10 -6.64 17.96
C ALA A 28 -38.87 -7.47 17.52
N THR A 29 -38.65 -8.56 18.24
CA THR A 29 -38.04 -9.85 17.83
C THR A 29 -36.59 -9.84 17.32
N ALA A 30 -35.65 -9.94 18.27
CA ALA A 30 -34.76 -11.09 18.53
C ALA A 30 -33.44 -10.58 19.14
N SER A 31 -33.41 -10.37 20.46
CA SER A 31 -32.13 -10.34 21.19
C SER A 31 -31.70 -11.79 21.43
N PRO A 32 -30.52 -12.23 20.95
CA PRO A 32 -29.90 -13.46 21.39
C PRO A 32 -29.12 -13.16 22.67
N LEU A 33 -29.86 -12.90 23.74
CA LEU A 33 -29.36 -13.00 25.10
C LEU A 33 -30.11 -14.15 25.75
N GLU A 34 -29.65 -15.37 25.49
CA GLU A 34 -29.96 -16.52 26.33
C GLU A 34 -28.79 -16.80 27.27
N ILE A 35 -28.94 -16.36 28.54
CA ILE A 35 -28.92 -17.18 29.78
C ILE A 35 -28.39 -16.42 31.03
N SER A 36 -29.17 -16.58 32.10
CA SER A 36 -29.01 -16.34 33.55
C SER A 36 -28.66 -14.96 34.08
N PHE A 37 -29.71 -14.32 34.65
CA PHE A 37 -29.69 -13.17 35.55
C PHE A 37 -28.99 -13.48 36.87
N GLN A 38 -27.67 -13.31 36.96
CA GLN A 38 -26.99 -12.99 38.22
C GLN A 38 -25.85 -12.01 37.88
N ASP A 39 -25.81 -10.85 38.55
CA ASP A 39 -24.65 -9.94 38.66
C ASP A 39 -24.44 -8.78 37.66
N THR A 40 -25.46 -8.35 36.91
CA THR A 40 -25.50 -6.99 36.30
C THR A 40 -26.58 -6.14 36.95
N THR A 41 -26.25 -4.89 37.32
CA THR A 41 -27.24 -3.96 37.89
C THR A 41 -28.16 -3.40 36.80
N ASN A 42 -29.42 -3.08 37.13
CA ASN A 42 -30.33 -2.39 36.21
C ASN A 42 -29.75 -1.07 35.69
N LEU A 43 -28.98 -0.38 36.52
CA LEU A 43 -28.30 0.86 36.17
C LEU A 43 -27.23 0.65 35.08
N SER A 44 -26.47 -0.45 35.13
CA SER A 44 -25.50 -0.81 34.09
C SER A 44 -26.20 -1.04 32.74
N LEU A 45 -27.38 -1.67 32.76
CA LEU A 45 -28.19 -1.90 31.55
C LEU A 45 -28.77 -0.60 30.98
N GLU A 46 -29.28 0.30 31.83
CA GLU A 46 -29.73 1.64 31.41
C GLU A 46 -28.59 2.48 30.81
N THR A 47 -27.39 2.36 31.37
CA THR A 47 -26.21 3.08 30.87
C THR A 47 -25.73 2.50 29.53
N LEU A 48 -25.78 1.18 29.35
CA LEU A 48 -25.48 0.52 28.09
C LEU A 48 -26.48 0.94 26.99
N ASP A 49 -27.77 0.97 27.29
CA ASP A 49 -28.80 1.42 26.34
C ASP A 49 -28.55 2.86 25.87
N ARG A 50 -28.23 3.76 26.81
CA ARG A 50 -27.84 5.15 26.49
C ARG A 50 -26.55 5.24 25.70
N ALA A 51 -25.59 4.34 25.95
CA ALA A 51 -24.33 4.30 25.21
C ALA A 51 -24.56 3.85 23.76
N VAL A 52 -25.40 2.84 23.52
CA VAL A 52 -25.79 2.37 22.18
C VAL A 52 -26.50 3.50 21.40
N GLN A 53 -27.46 4.20 22.01
CA GLN A 53 -28.09 5.36 21.37
C GLN A 53 -27.07 6.45 20.99
N LYS A 54 -26.01 6.62 21.80
CA LYS A 54 -24.94 7.59 21.52
C LYS A 54 -24.01 7.12 20.40
N VAL A 55 -23.74 5.81 20.28
CA VAL A 55 -23.02 5.22 19.15
C VAL A 55 -23.79 5.47 17.86
N GLU A 56 -25.08 5.15 17.82
CA GLU A 56 -25.96 5.39 16.67
C GLU A 56 -25.95 6.87 16.25
N HIS A 57 -26.02 7.79 17.22
CA HIS A 57 -25.92 9.23 16.96
C HIS A 57 -24.58 9.63 16.33
N TYR A 58 -23.45 9.12 16.84
CA TYR A 58 -22.13 9.41 16.28
C TYR A 58 -21.97 8.84 14.87
N LEU A 59 -22.42 7.61 14.61
CA LEU A 59 -22.36 7.01 13.28
C LEU A 59 -23.25 7.75 12.27
N ASN A 60 -24.45 8.18 12.67
CA ASN A 60 -25.34 9.00 11.83
C ASN A 60 -24.69 10.35 11.46
N ALA A 61 -24.07 11.03 12.43
CA ALA A 61 -23.36 12.29 12.18
C ALA A 61 -22.12 12.08 11.30
N PHE A 62 -21.36 11.01 11.56
CA PHE A 62 -20.15 10.66 10.82
C PHE A 62 -20.43 10.34 9.36
N ALA A 63 -21.53 9.64 9.06
CA ALA A 63 -21.93 9.24 7.71
C ALA A 63 -22.05 10.40 6.71
N SER A 64 -22.37 11.60 7.19
CA SER A 64 -22.49 12.82 6.36
C SER A 64 -21.33 13.81 6.58
N SER A 65 -20.29 13.40 7.30
CA SER A 65 -19.15 14.25 7.62
C SER A 65 -18.30 14.53 6.37
N PRO A 66 -17.84 15.77 6.14
CA PRO A 66 -16.84 16.05 5.10
C PRO A 66 -15.51 15.35 5.36
N ASP A 67 -15.25 14.95 6.60
CA ASP A 67 -14.06 14.18 6.99
C ASP A 67 -14.28 12.66 6.86
N PHE A 68 -15.44 12.17 6.40
CA PHE A 68 -15.75 10.74 6.29
C PHE A 68 -14.62 9.95 5.61
N SER A 69 -14.26 10.33 4.37
CA SER A 69 -13.19 9.66 3.63
C SER A 69 -11.82 9.79 4.31
N ARG A 70 -11.57 10.92 4.99
CA ARG A 70 -10.31 11.13 5.73
C ARG A 70 -10.21 10.19 6.92
N THR A 71 -11.27 10.07 7.72
CA THR A 71 -11.33 9.18 8.88
C THR A 71 -11.24 7.72 8.46
N MET A 72 -11.99 7.32 7.42
CA MET A 72 -11.92 5.96 6.88
C MET A 72 -10.51 5.62 6.40
N ASN A 73 -9.85 6.54 5.68
CA ASN A 73 -8.47 6.35 5.24
C ASN A 73 -7.46 6.33 6.40
N LEU A 74 -7.75 7.08 7.47
CA LEU A 74 -6.88 7.17 8.63
C LEU A 74 -6.89 5.85 9.43
N ALA A 75 -8.09 5.30 9.65
CA ALA A 75 -8.33 4.07 10.39
C ALA A 75 -7.99 2.83 9.55
N PHE A 76 -8.59 2.70 8.36
CA PHE A 76 -8.66 1.43 7.62
C PHE A 76 -7.76 1.35 6.37
N GLY A 77 -6.83 2.30 6.23
CA GLY A 77 -5.97 2.40 5.05
C GLY A 77 -6.68 2.93 3.81
N ASP A 78 -6.00 2.95 2.66
CA ASP A 78 -6.51 3.52 1.40
C ASP A 78 -7.09 2.48 0.43
N THR A 79 -7.16 1.21 0.86
CA THR A 79 -7.53 0.05 0.03
C THR A 79 -8.87 -0.60 0.41
N TYR A 80 -9.58 -0.09 1.42
CA TYR A 80 -10.89 -0.63 1.79
C TYR A 80 -11.92 -0.49 0.68
N ASP A 81 -12.93 -1.36 0.68
CA ASP A 81 -14.06 -1.29 -0.24
C ASP A 81 -14.88 -0.02 0.04
N VAL A 82 -14.55 1.04 -0.70
CA VAL A 82 -15.22 2.34 -0.63
C VAL A 82 -16.72 2.22 -0.89
N LYS A 83 -17.17 1.25 -1.70
CA LYS A 83 -18.60 1.07 -1.97
C LYS A 83 -19.32 0.50 -0.77
N GLU A 84 -18.72 -0.49 -0.11
CA GLU A 84 -19.28 -1.07 1.12
C GLU A 84 -19.26 -0.04 2.26
N ALA A 85 -18.17 0.72 2.41
CA ALA A 85 -18.11 1.84 3.34
C ALA A 85 -19.20 2.91 3.09
N ILE A 86 -19.47 3.26 1.82
CA ILE A 86 -20.56 4.17 1.44
C ILE A 86 -21.93 3.52 1.70
N SER A 87 -22.05 2.20 1.57
CA SER A 87 -23.27 1.46 1.93
C SER A 87 -23.60 1.63 3.42
N PHE A 88 -22.61 1.42 4.30
CA PHE A 88 -22.72 1.69 5.74
C PHE A 88 -23.08 3.14 6.02
N ALA A 89 -22.38 4.10 5.40
CA ALA A 89 -22.66 5.52 5.58
C ALA A 89 -24.10 5.87 5.17
N ASN A 90 -24.58 5.37 4.03
CA ASN A 90 -25.94 5.60 3.58
C ASN A 90 -26.98 4.98 4.54
N ALA A 91 -26.72 3.79 5.06
CA ALA A 91 -27.59 3.15 6.05
C ALA A 91 -27.66 4.02 7.32
N TRP A 92 -26.51 4.40 7.89
CA TRP A 92 -26.45 5.21 9.10
C TRP A 92 -27.04 6.60 8.93
N ALA A 93 -26.83 7.26 7.79
CA ALA A 93 -27.44 8.56 7.48
C ALA A 93 -28.97 8.48 7.47
N ASN A 94 -29.53 7.33 7.06
CA ASN A 94 -30.96 7.02 7.11
C ASN A 94 -31.42 6.42 8.45
N GLN A 95 -30.58 6.44 9.48
CA GLN A 95 -30.83 5.84 10.81
C GLN A 95 -31.13 4.33 10.75
N ASP A 96 -30.57 3.64 9.75
CA ASP A 96 -30.59 2.19 9.65
C ASP A 96 -29.27 1.62 10.20
N PHE A 97 -29.36 1.03 11.40
CA PHE A 97 -28.24 0.38 12.09
C PHE A 97 -28.38 -1.15 12.11
N SER A 98 -29.25 -1.72 11.27
CA SER A 98 -29.54 -3.16 11.25
C SER A 98 -28.34 -4.03 10.86
N GLN A 99 -27.33 -3.42 10.23
CA GLN A 99 -26.10 -4.09 9.81
C GLN A 99 -25.06 -4.18 10.94
N LEU A 100 -25.24 -3.47 12.06
CA LEU A 100 -24.29 -3.54 13.18
C LEU A 100 -24.36 -4.91 13.89
N PRO A 101 -23.23 -5.43 14.39
CA PRO A 101 -23.17 -6.70 15.08
C PRO A 101 -23.91 -6.66 16.42
N GLN A 102 -24.29 -7.85 16.91
CA GLN A 102 -24.97 -7.97 18.20
C GLN A 102 -23.97 -7.84 19.35
N ILE A 103 -24.43 -7.30 20.49
CA ILE A 103 -23.61 -7.18 21.71
C ILE A 103 -23.98 -8.31 22.69
N LYS A 104 -22.99 -9.13 23.07
CA LYS A 104 -23.11 -10.18 24.09
C LYS A 104 -22.30 -9.80 25.33
N ILE A 105 -22.92 -9.84 26.50
CA ILE A 105 -22.24 -9.51 27.77
C ILE A 105 -21.64 -10.78 28.39
N ILE A 106 -20.32 -10.81 28.56
CA ILE A 106 -19.58 -11.95 29.14
C ILE A 106 -18.73 -11.50 30.33
N SER A 107 -18.24 -12.43 31.15
CA SER A 107 -17.37 -12.06 32.28
C SER A 107 -16.04 -11.49 31.78
N GLY A 108 -15.40 -10.61 32.56
CA GLY A 108 -14.07 -10.12 32.20
C GLY A 108 -13.04 -11.25 32.12
N GLU A 109 -13.20 -12.32 32.89
CA GLU A 109 -12.35 -13.52 32.85
C GLU A 109 -12.47 -14.27 31.51
N ASP A 110 -13.69 -14.41 30.98
CA ASP A 110 -13.97 -15.13 29.73
C ASP A 110 -13.46 -14.39 28.47
N ILE A 111 -13.26 -13.07 28.57
CA ILE A 111 -12.66 -12.23 27.53
C ILE A 111 -11.21 -11.84 27.87
N THR A 112 -10.54 -12.61 28.73
CA THR A 112 -9.12 -12.40 29.10
C THR A 112 -8.79 -11.00 29.65
N GLY A 113 -9.77 -10.34 30.25
CA GLY A 113 -9.65 -9.03 30.88
C GLY A 113 -9.99 -7.86 29.95
N ALA A 114 -10.45 -8.09 28.72
CA ALA A 114 -10.90 -7.03 27.78
C ALA A 114 -12.01 -6.17 28.33
N TYR A 115 -12.15 -5.00 27.73
CA TYR A 115 -13.33 -4.15 27.90
C TYR A 115 -14.39 -4.46 26.84
N GLY A 116 -13.97 -4.69 25.59
CA GLY A 116 -14.75 -5.22 24.48
C GLY A 116 -13.90 -6.15 23.60
N ALA A 117 -14.53 -6.89 22.69
CA ALA A 117 -13.86 -7.51 21.53
C ALA A 117 -14.88 -7.81 20.43
N PHE A 118 -14.55 -7.55 19.18
CA PHE A 118 -15.30 -8.00 18.01
C PHE A 118 -14.80 -9.35 17.50
N SER A 119 -15.72 -10.24 17.16
CA SER A 119 -15.42 -11.51 16.51
C SER A 119 -16.05 -11.55 15.11
N ALA A 120 -15.20 -11.61 14.08
CA ALA A 120 -15.65 -11.79 12.70
C ALA A 120 -16.32 -13.16 12.48
N GLU A 121 -15.89 -14.20 13.22
CA GLU A 121 -16.41 -15.57 13.08
C GLU A 121 -17.87 -15.69 13.57
N THR A 122 -18.20 -14.99 14.65
CA THR A 122 -19.55 -15.00 15.24
C THR A 122 -20.34 -13.72 14.93
N ASN A 123 -19.74 -12.77 14.23
CA ASN A 123 -20.25 -11.42 13.95
C ASN A 123 -20.88 -10.76 15.19
N THR A 124 -20.16 -10.82 16.30
CA THR A 124 -20.65 -10.44 17.63
C THR A 124 -19.61 -9.59 18.36
N ILE A 125 -20.06 -8.50 18.99
CA ILE A 125 -19.28 -7.73 19.96
C ILE A 125 -19.47 -8.36 21.33
N TYR A 126 -18.39 -8.82 21.94
CA TYR A 126 -18.39 -9.30 23.32
C TYR A 126 -17.99 -8.16 24.25
N LEU A 127 -18.88 -7.77 25.16
CA LEU A 127 -18.66 -6.65 26.07
C LEU A 127 -18.47 -7.16 27.51
N SER A 128 -17.43 -6.67 28.17
CA SER A 128 -17.09 -7.13 29.53
C SER A 128 -18.10 -6.64 30.56
N ARG A 129 -18.66 -7.61 31.29
CA ARG A 129 -19.56 -7.35 32.42
C ARG A 129 -18.88 -6.53 33.51
N ASP A 130 -17.61 -6.80 33.78
CA ASP A 130 -16.85 -6.11 34.82
C ASP A 130 -16.63 -4.65 34.44
N TYR A 131 -16.33 -4.38 33.17
CA TYR A 131 -16.19 -3.03 32.63
C TYR A 131 -17.51 -2.25 32.68
N LEU A 132 -18.62 -2.89 32.29
CA LEU A 132 -19.96 -2.30 32.37
C LEU A 132 -20.35 -1.91 33.80
N ASN A 133 -20.08 -2.79 34.77
CA ASN A 133 -20.38 -2.52 36.17
C ASN A 133 -19.47 -1.41 36.75
N GLN A 134 -18.21 -1.34 36.34
CA GLN A 134 -17.29 -0.24 36.73
C GLN A 134 -17.70 1.11 36.14
N ASN A 135 -18.28 1.12 34.93
CA ASN A 135 -18.70 2.32 34.21
C ASN A 135 -20.21 2.54 34.24
N ALA A 136 -20.91 2.06 35.27
CA ALA A 136 -22.37 2.14 35.40
C ALA A 136 -22.94 3.59 35.45
N TYR A 137 -22.11 4.63 35.45
CA TYR A 137 -22.51 6.03 35.33
C TYR A 137 -21.78 6.77 34.19
N ASN A 138 -20.94 6.08 33.43
CA ASN A 138 -20.05 6.67 32.44
C ASN A 138 -20.41 6.19 31.04
N VAL A 139 -21.46 6.81 30.48
CA VAL A 139 -21.95 6.52 29.13
C VAL A 139 -20.83 6.70 28.09
N ASP A 140 -19.99 7.72 28.22
CA ASP A 140 -18.91 8.04 27.26
C ASP A 140 -17.83 6.97 27.18
N ALA A 141 -17.48 6.35 28.32
CA ALA A 141 -16.50 5.26 28.35
C ALA A 141 -17.03 3.99 27.67
N ILE A 142 -18.33 3.69 27.83
CA ILE A 142 -18.96 2.54 27.19
C ILE A 142 -19.17 2.81 25.69
N THR A 143 -19.58 4.03 25.31
CA THR A 143 -19.69 4.45 23.90
C THR A 143 -18.37 4.35 23.15
N GLY A 144 -17.25 4.72 23.79
CA GLY A 144 -15.92 4.62 23.19
C GLY A 144 -15.56 3.19 22.79
N ILE A 145 -15.74 2.24 23.70
CA ILE A 145 -15.46 0.82 23.45
C ILE A 145 -16.39 0.27 22.37
N ILE A 146 -17.70 0.54 22.42
CA ILE A 146 -18.61 0.02 21.40
C ILE A 146 -18.26 0.57 20.00
N LEU A 147 -17.85 1.83 19.89
CA LEU A 147 -17.40 2.41 18.62
C LEU A 147 -16.09 1.81 18.13
N GLU A 148 -15.19 1.45 19.04
CA GLU A 148 -13.92 0.78 18.75
C GLU A 148 -14.17 -0.61 18.16
N GLU A 149 -14.99 -1.42 18.83
CA GLU A 149 -15.43 -2.72 18.31
C GLU A 149 -16.27 -2.61 17.02
N THR A 150 -16.98 -1.51 16.85
CA THR A 150 -17.66 -1.21 15.57
C THR A 150 -16.64 -0.93 14.46
N GLY A 151 -15.51 -0.31 14.78
CA GLY A 151 -14.41 -0.09 13.84
C GLY A 151 -13.80 -1.40 13.37
N HIS A 152 -13.50 -2.33 14.29
CA HIS A 152 -13.03 -3.68 13.93
C HIS A 152 -14.06 -4.47 13.11
N PHE A 153 -15.35 -4.37 13.47
CA PHE A 153 -16.43 -4.91 12.64
C PHE A 153 -16.40 -4.35 11.22
N MET A 154 -16.31 -3.03 11.09
CA MET A 154 -16.24 -2.39 9.79
C MET A 154 -15.03 -2.87 9.00
N ASP A 155 -13.85 -2.90 9.60
CA ASP A 155 -12.62 -3.34 8.96
C ASP A 155 -12.80 -4.74 8.37
N ALA A 156 -13.34 -5.67 9.17
CA ALA A 156 -13.63 -7.03 8.72
C ALA A 156 -14.68 -7.12 7.59
N GLN A 157 -15.52 -6.10 7.37
CA GLN A 157 -16.47 -6.06 6.26
C GLN A 157 -15.90 -5.40 5.00
N ILE A 158 -15.09 -4.35 5.17
CA ILE A 158 -14.63 -3.50 4.07
C ILE A 158 -13.23 -3.85 3.59
N ASN A 159 -12.43 -4.54 4.41
CA ASN A 159 -11.08 -4.97 4.08
C ASN A 159 -11.00 -6.49 3.98
N THR A 160 -10.23 -6.97 2.99
CA THR A 160 -9.90 -8.41 2.85
C THR A 160 -8.70 -8.82 3.71
N THR A 161 -7.97 -7.83 4.22
CA THR A 161 -6.80 -8.01 5.08
C THR A 161 -6.92 -6.96 6.16
N ASP A 162 -6.82 -7.43 7.39
CA ASP A 162 -6.84 -6.63 8.61
C ASP A 162 -5.96 -5.38 8.49
N SER A 163 -6.51 -4.24 8.90
CA SER A 163 -5.76 -2.99 8.92
C SER A 163 -4.64 -3.04 9.96
N ALA A 164 -3.50 -2.40 9.66
CA ALA A 164 -2.37 -2.41 10.58
C ALA A 164 -2.57 -1.41 11.73
N GLY A 165 -2.47 -1.90 12.97
CA GLY A 165 -2.57 -1.11 14.18
C GLY A 165 -3.84 -1.44 14.95
N ASP A 166 -4.29 -0.50 15.78
CA ASP A 166 -5.59 -0.51 16.46
C ASP A 166 -6.54 0.41 15.68
N GLU A 167 -7.03 -0.07 14.53
CA GLU A 167 -7.92 0.68 13.64
C GLU A 167 -9.27 0.98 14.28
N GLY A 168 -9.74 0.11 15.19
CA GLY A 168 -10.92 0.32 16.00
C GLY A 168 -10.82 1.59 16.85
N SER A 169 -9.71 1.76 17.58
CA SER A 169 -9.48 2.92 18.43
C SER A 169 -9.31 4.20 17.61
N ILE A 170 -8.59 4.13 16.48
CA ILE A 170 -8.46 5.27 15.56
C ILE A 170 -9.85 5.68 15.07
N PHE A 171 -10.67 4.73 14.64
CA PHE A 171 -12.03 4.97 14.18
C PHE A 171 -12.90 5.59 15.29
N SER A 172 -12.94 4.98 16.48
CA SER A 172 -13.71 5.46 17.63
C SER A 172 -13.38 6.89 18.00
N GLN A 173 -12.09 7.23 18.07
CA GLN A 173 -11.64 8.56 18.42
C GLN A 173 -12.00 9.61 17.36
N GLN A 174 -11.77 9.31 16.07
CA GLN A 174 -12.10 10.23 14.99
C GLN A 174 -13.61 10.46 14.85
N VAL A 175 -14.42 9.40 14.97
CA VAL A 175 -15.89 9.49 14.91
C VAL A 175 -16.46 10.32 16.06
N ARG A 176 -15.80 10.31 17.23
CA ARG A 176 -16.16 11.12 18.39
C ARG A 176 -15.59 12.54 18.34
N GLY A 177 -14.82 12.90 17.30
CA GLY A 177 -14.18 14.21 17.15
C GLY A 177 -12.98 14.42 18.09
N ILE A 178 -12.39 13.34 18.61
CA ILE A 178 -11.19 13.39 19.46
C ILE A 178 -9.96 13.54 18.54
N SER A 179 -9.15 14.58 18.80
CA SER A 179 -7.96 14.85 18.00
C SER A 179 -6.81 13.92 18.40
N ILE A 180 -6.37 13.07 17.47
CA ILE A 180 -5.21 12.20 17.65
C ILE A 180 -3.97 12.96 17.20
N ASN A 181 -2.97 13.07 18.08
CA ASN A 181 -1.71 13.74 17.72
C ASN A 181 -0.79 12.80 16.92
N ALA A 182 0.21 13.35 16.22
CA ALA A 182 1.06 12.55 15.35
C ALA A 182 1.84 11.43 16.07
N GLY A 183 2.20 11.60 17.34
CA GLY A 183 2.88 10.56 18.12
C GLY A 183 1.92 9.45 18.54
N GLU A 184 0.73 9.82 19.01
CA GLU A 184 -0.34 8.88 19.38
C GLU A 184 -0.87 8.09 18.18
N LEU A 185 -1.01 8.74 17.02
CA LEU A 185 -1.38 8.06 15.78
C LEU A 185 -0.33 7.04 15.35
N LEU A 186 0.96 7.33 15.55
CA LEU A 186 2.03 6.38 15.26
C LEU A 186 2.03 5.20 16.22
N THR A 187 1.72 5.43 17.50
CA THR A 187 1.53 4.35 18.48
C THR A 187 0.36 3.46 18.09
N LEU A 188 -0.82 4.04 17.82
CA LEU A 188 -2.01 3.28 17.42
C LEU A 188 -1.79 2.51 16.11
N LYS A 189 -1.07 3.07 15.13
CA LYS A 189 -0.73 2.36 13.88
C LYS A 189 0.37 1.29 14.01
N ALA A 190 1.08 1.26 15.14
CA ALA A 190 2.13 0.29 15.42
C ALA A 190 1.70 -0.83 16.38
N GLU A 191 0.61 -0.64 17.13
CA GLU A 191 -0.04 -1.66 17.95
C GLU A 191 -0.81 -2.63 17.06
N ASN A 192 -0.12 -3.55 16.36
CA ASN A 192 -0.75 -4.64 15.61
C ASN A 192 -0.54 -5.95 16.39
N ASP A 193 -1.58 -6.44 17.06
CA ASP A 193 -1.41 -7.50 18.03
C ASP A 193 -2.62 -8.47 18.06
N HIS A 194 -2.54 -9.67 17.46
CA HIS A 194 -3.61 -10.70 17.50
C HIS A 194 -3.26 -11.87 18.44
N SER A 195 -4.29 -12.52 19.02
CA SER A 195 -4.26 -13.66 19.95
C SER A 195 -5.51 -14.52 19.79
N THR A 196 -5.62 -15.66 20.49
CA THR A 196 -6.79 -16.56 20.42
C THR A 196 -7.37 -16.88 21.81
N ILE A 197 -8.68 -16.73 21.99
CA ILE A 197 -9.44 -17.10 23.20
C ILE A 197 -10.41 -18.25 22.94
N PHE A 198 -10.93 -18.87 24.00
CA PHE A 198 -11.86 -19.99 23.91
C PHE A 198 -13.18 -19.66 24.62
N ILE A 199 -14.26 -19.47 23.86
CA ILE A 199 -15.60 -19.15 24.38
C ILE A 199 -16.59 -20.18 23.84
N ASP A 200 -17.45 -20.74 24.70
CA ASP A 200 -18.54 -21.66 24.34
C ASP A 200 -18.12 -22.88 23.47
N GLY A 201 -16.85 -23.33 23.57
CA GLY A 201 -16.35 -24.48 22.79
C GLY A 201 -15.67 -24.11 21.47
N GLN A 202 -15.56 -22.81 21.13
CA GLN A 202 -14.94 -22.30 19.90
C GLN A 202 -13.68 -21.49 20.21
N THR A 203 -12.69 -21.53 19.31
CA THR A 203 -11.47 -20.71 19.38
C THR A 203 -11.68 -19.44 18.57
N LEU A 204 -11.69 -18.28 19.22
CA LEU A 204 -11.90 -16.96 18.60
C LEU A 204 -10.57 -16.19 18.58
N THR A 205 -10.30 -15.44 17.52
CA THR A 205 -9.12 -14.54 17.45
C THR A 205 -9.49 -13.18 18.04
N ILE A 206 -8.67 -12.62 18.93
CA ILE A 206 -8.83 -11.29 19.56
C ILE A 206 -7.50 -10.56 19.68
N GLU A 207 -7.51 -9.24 19.84
CA GLU A 207 -6.28 -8.46 19.86
C GLU A 207 -5.56 -8.48 21.24
N MET A 208 -4.22 -8.61 21.28
CA MET A 208 -3.39 -8.62 22.51
C MET A 208 -1.89 -8.37 22.28
N SER A 209 -1.24 -7.68 23.24
CA SER A 209 0.19 -7.36 23.22
C SER A 209 1.16 -8.53 23.44
N ARG A 210 2.42 -8.36 22.99
CA ARG A 210 3.55 -9.31 23.10
C ARG A 210 3.69 -9.90 24.51
N VAL A 211 3.83 -11.23 24.60
CA VAL A 211 4.03 -11.98 25.85
C VAL A 211 5.52 -12.25 26.05
N GLU A 212 6.09 -11.74 27.14
CA GLU A 212 7.47 -12.02 27.55
C GLU A 212 7.55 -13.26 28.43
N ALA A 213 8.61 -14.05 28.26
CA ALA A 213 8.81 -15.26 29.04
C ALA A 213 10.27 -15.48 29.42
N THR A 214 10.51 -15.91 30.66
CA THR A 214 11.85 -16.28 31.14
C THR A 214 11.77 -17.38 32.19
N THR A 215 12.88 -18.09 32.42
CA THR A 215 12.95 -19.13 33.46
C THR A 215 13.64 -18.61 34.72
N PHE A 216 13.00 -18.78 35.87
CA PHE A 216 13.57 -18.41 37.18
C PHE A 216 13.17 -19.47 38.22
N ASP A 217 14.08 -19.84 39.12
CA ASP A 217 13.82 -20.81 40.21
C ASP A 217 13.05 -22.08 39.77
N LYS A 218 13.48 -22.68 38.65
CA LYS A 218 12.89 -23.88 38.00
C LYS A 218 11.44 -23.72 37.52
N ARG A 219 10.98 -22.50 37.31
CA ARG A 219 9.67 -22.19 36.74
C ARG A 219 9.84 -21.34 35.49
N LEU A 220 8.96 -21.54 34.52
CA LEU A 220 8.78 -20.65 33.38
C LEU A 220 7.79 -19.56 33.81
N TYR A 221 8.20 -18.30 33.73
CA TYR A 221 7.35 -17.14 33.99
C TYR A 221 6.93 -16.51 32.67
N GLN A 222 5.70 -16.00 32.64
CA GLN A 222 5.19 -15.19 31.55
C GLN A 222 4.68 -13.87 32.09
N SER A 223 4.92 -12.79 31.37
CA SER A 223 4.35 -11.48 31.62
C SER A 223 3.80 -10.87 30.35
N MET A 224 2.68 -10.16 30.46
CA MET A 224 2.05 -9.49 29.33
C MET A 224 1.31 -8.22 29.76
N ARG A 225 1.11 -7.29 28.82
CA ARG A 225 0.09 -6.26 28.93
C ARG A 225 -1.22 -6.93 28.55
N GLY A 226 -2.17 -6.98 29.48
CA GLY A 226 -3.55 -7.27 29.12
C GLY A 226 -4.16 -6.06 28.44
N ILE A 227 -5.10 -6.31 27.56
CA ILE A 227 -5.98 -5.36 26.86
C ILE A 227 -6.65 -4.28 27.73
N ASN A 228 -6.75 -4.48 29.05
CA ASN A 228 -7.14 -3.44 30.01
C ASN A 228 -5.97 -2.55 30.48
N ASN A 229 -4.86 -2.57 29.74
CA ASN A 229 -3.58 -2.00 30.11
C ASN A 229 -3.00 -2.52 31.43
N GLN A 230 -3.50 -3.62 32.02
CA GLN A 230 -2.92 -4.19 33.24
C GLN A 230 -1.75 -5.11 32.94
N VAL A 231 -0.74 -5.08 33.81
CA VAL A 231 0.39 -6.01 33.77
C VAL A 231 -0.04 -7.32 34.40
N TYR A 232 -0.09 -8.40 33.62
CA TYR A 232 -0.37 -9.74 34.10
C TYR A 232 0.90 -10.58 34.17
N THR A 233 1.01 -11.43 35.18
CA THR A 233 2.10 -12.40 35.32
C THR A 233 1.57 -13.75 35.75
N ARG A 234 2.11 -14.83 35.18
CA ARG A 234 1.84 -16.23 35.60
C ARG A 234 3.09 -17.08 35.52
N SER A 235 3.02 -18.31 36.04
CA SER A 235 4.14 -19.25 35.98
C SER A 235 3.73 -20.70 35.75
N SER A 236 4.67 -21.51 35.28
CA SER A 236 4.53 -22.95 35.10
C SER A 236 5.77 -23.69 35.62
N THR A 237 5.59 -24.87 36.20
CA THR A 237 6.70 -25.75 36.65
C THR A 237 7.12 -26.78 35.62
N ASP A 238 6.28 -27.04 34.61
CA ASP A 238 6.44 -28.10 33.61
C ASP A 238 6.35 -27.58 32.16
N GLY A 239 6.06 -26.28 31.99
CA GLY A 239 5.85 -25.63 30.69
C GLY A 239 4.44 -25.83 30.11
N THR A 240 3.59 -26.66 30.72
CA THR A 240 2.28 -27.05 30.19
C THR A 240 1.13 -26.71 31.13
N THR A 241 1.36 -26.77 32.44
CA THR A 241 0.38 -26.46 33.48
C THR A 241 0.70 -25.10 34.08
N TRP A 242 -0.27 -24.19 34.06
CA TRP A 242 -0.06 -22.78 34.41
C TRP A 242 -0.84 -22.36 35.65
N THR A 243 -0.27 -21.46 36.45
CA THR A 243 -1.02 -20.71 37.46
C THR A 243 -1.98 -19.72 36.80
N SER A 244 -3.04 -19.32 37.50
CA SER A 244 -3.88 -18.18 37.08
C SER A 244 -3.03 -16.92 36.88
N TRP A 245 -3.49 -16.05 35.99
CA TRP A 245 -2.90 -14.73 35.79
C TRP A 245 -3.10 -13.86 37.03
N VAL A 246 -2.05 -13.13 37.41
CA VAL A 246 -2.09 -12.17 38.52
C VAL A 246 -1.84 -10.77 37.95
N GLY A 247 -2.83 -9.89 38.08
CA GLY A 247 -2.75 -8.48 37.67
C GLY A 247 -2.00 -7.64 38.70
N ASN A 248 -1.03 -6.83 38.27
CA ASN A 248 -0.03 -6.26 39.17
C ASN A 248 0.48 -4.86 38.76
N GLY A 249 -0.41 -4.00 38.28
CA GLY A 249 -0.10 -2.64 37.82
C GLY A 249 -0.66 -2.39 36.43
N ALA A 250 -0.35 -1.23 35.84
CA ALA A 250 -0.76 -0.87 34.48
C ALA A 250 0.43 -0.41 33.63
N THR A 251 0.36 -0.67 32.34
CA THR A 251 1.38 -0.33 31.35
C THR A 251 0.75 -0.08 29.99
N LEU A 252 1.38 0.77 29.17
CA LEU A 252 0.97 0.98 27.77
C LEU A 252 1.67 0.03 26.80
N ASP A 253 2.72 -0.67 27.24
CA ASP A 253 3.55 -1.50 26.37
C ASP A 253 3.74 -2.88 26.97
N ALA A 254 4.23 -3.84 26.18
CA ALA A 254 4.58 -5.16 26.69
C ALA A 254 5.63 -5.06 27.84
N PRO A 255 5.44 -5.78 28.95
CA PRO A 255 6.35 -5.77 30.09
C PRO A 255 7.57 -6.67 29.85
N GLU A 256 8.78 -6.16 30.07
CA GLU A 256 10.03 -6.91 29.90
C GLU A 256 10.45 -7.66 31.18
N LEU A 257 11.02 -8.87 31.03
CA LEU A 257 11.47 -9.74 32.14
C LEU A 257 12.93 -10.16 31.99
N GLU A 258 13.73 -10.05 33.06
CA GLU A 258 15.14 -10.48 33.05
C GLU A 258 15.58 -11.08 34.40
N VAL A 259 16.49 -12.06 34.40
CA VAL A 259 17.00 -12.69 35.62
C VAL A 259 18.41 -12.21 35.93
N PHE A 260 18.58 -11.55 37.07
CA PHE A 260 19.87 -11.04 37.51
C PHE A 260 20.09 -11.25 39.02
N ASN A 261 21.30 -11.64 39.44
CA ASN A 261 21.64 -11.86 40.86
C ASN A 261 20.61 -12.68 41.65
N ASN A 262 20.12 -13.77 41.05
CA ASN A 262 19.11 -14.67 41.64
C ASN A 262 17.78 -13.95 42.00
N ARG A 263 17.38 -12.99 41.19
CA ARG A 263 16.10 -12.30 41.25
C ARG A 263 15.52 -12.17 39.85
N LEU A 264 14.20 -12.21 39.75
CA LEU A 264 13.45 -11.89 38.54
C LEU A 264 13.15 -10.39 38.54
N TYR A 265 13.58 -9.68 37.51
CA TYR A 265 13.31 -8.27 37.27
C TYR A 265 12.20 -8.11 36.25
N GLN A 266 11.41 -7.06 36.43
CA GLN A 266 10.39 -6.66 35.47
C GLN A 266 10.45 -5.15 35.27
N THR A 267 10.37 -4.70 34.02
CA THR A 267 10.27 -3.28 33.69
C THR A 267 9.11 -3.01 32.73
N VAL A 268 8.51 -1.82 32.88
CA VAL A 268 7.35 -1.39 32.09
C VAL A 268 7.41 0.10 31.82
N ARG A 269 6.75 0.55 30.75
CA ARG A 269 6.32 1.94 30.62
C ARG A 269 4.95 2.08 31.26
N GLY A 270 4.84 2.86 32.32
CA GLY A 270 3.57 3.17 32.96
C GLY A 270 2.65 3.98 32.04
N THR A 271 1.37 4.08 32.41
CA THR A 271 0.37 4.90 31.71
C THR A 271 0.64 6.40 31.76
N ASP A 272 1.62 6.82 32.57
CA ASP A 272 2.15 8.17 32.69
C ASP A 272 3.45 8.40 31.89
N ASN A 273 3.81 7.46 31.00
CA ASN A 273 5.07 7.43 30.27
C ASN A 273 6.33 7.30 31.15
N GLN A 274 6.21 7.00 32.44
CA GLN A 274 7.37 6.75 33.29
C GLN A 274 7.84 5.30 33.17
N VAL A 275 9.15 5.09 33.20
CA VAL A 275 9.79 3.79 33.28
C VAL A 275 9.69 3.30 34.73
N TYR A 276 8.98 2.19 34.94
CA TYR A 276 8.90 1.54 36.24
C TYR A 276 9.63 0.21 36.23
N THR A 277 10.38 -0.07 37.29
CA THR A 277 11.07 -1.36 37.46
C THR A 277 10.77 -1.93 38.84
N ARG A 278 10.63 -3.25 38.92
CA ARG A 278 10.49 -4.00 40.18
C ARG A 278 11.22 -5.34 40.10
N SER A 279 11.31 -6.06 41.22
CA SER A 279 11.92 -7.38 41.24
C SER A 279 11.24 -8.34 42.22
N SER A 280 11.50 -9.64 42.04
CA SER A 280 11.07 -10.70 42.94
C SER A 280 12.22 -11.65 43.27
N ALA A 281 12.30 -12.07 44.53
CA ALA A 281 13.29 -13.04 44.99
C ALA A 281 12.85 -14.51 44.77
N ASN A 282 11.55 -14.73 44.57
CA ASN A 282 10.90 -16.04 44.53
C ASN A 282 9.89 -16.15 43.37
N GLY A 283 9.83 -15.13 42.52
CA GLY A 283 8.90 -14.97 41.40
C GLY A 283 7.43 -14.84 41.77
N THR A 284 7.06 -14.80 43.06
CA THR A 284 5.66 -14.69 43.52
C THR A 284 5.41 -13.44 44.33
N THR A 285 6.37 -13.01 45.14
CA THR A 285 6.32 -11.78 45.92
C THR A 285 7.18 -10.71 45.27
N TRP A 286 6.56 -9.62 44.84
CA TRP A 286 7.21 -8.54 44.11
C TRP A 286 7.44 -7.33 45.00
N THR A 287 8.54 -6.60 44.75
CA THR A 287 8.73 -5.26 45.33
C THR A 287 7.73 -4.27 44.72
N SER A 288 7.51 -3.13 45.39
CA SER A 288 6.82 -2.00 44.78
C SER A 288 7.51 -1.54 43.49
N TRP A 289 6.73 -0.95 42.58
CA TRP A 289 7.25 -0.29 41.39
C TRP A 289 8.11 0.91 41.77
N VAL A 290 9.27 1.04 41.13
CA VAL A 290 10.18 2.19 41.29
C VAL A 290 10.25 2.94 39.97
N GLY A 291 9.78 4.19 39.95
CA GLY A 291 9.81 5.07 38.78
C GLY A 291 11.20 5.68 38.56
N ASN A 292 11.66 5.72 37.31
CA ASN A 292 13.08 5.91 37.02
C ASN A 292 13.37 6.64 35.69
N GLY A 293 12.62 7.69 35.36
CA GLY A 293 12.73 8.44 34.10
C GLY A 293 11.57 8.10 33.15
N ALA A 294 11.52 8.74 31.99
CA ALA A 294 10.37 8.62 31.07
C ALA A 294 10.77 8.01 29.71
N THR A 295 9.84 7.32 29.09
CA THR A 295 9.99 6.65 27.78
C THR A 295 8.68 6.76 27.00
N LEU A 296 8.78 6.77 25.67
CA LEU A 296 7.62 6.68 24.78
C LEU A 296 7.40 5.28 24.21
N ASP A 297 8.28 4.33 24.54
CA ASP A 297 8.22 2.95 24.07
C ASP A 297 8.56 1.98 25.22
N ALA A 298 8.33 0.68 25.01
CA ALA A 298 8.68 -0.39 25.93
C ALA A 298 10.15 -0.30 26.42
N PRO A 299 10.42 -0.28 27.73
CA PRO A 299 11.79 -0.34 28.24
C PRO A 299 12.34 -1.76 28.18
N GLU A 300 13.61 -1.91 27.81
CA GLU A 300 14.24 -3.23 27.71
C GLU A 300 15.33 -3.48 28.76
N LEU A 301 15.54 -4.76 29.11
CA LEU A 301 16.56 -5.26 30.03
C LEU A 301 17.42 -6.33 29.36
N GLU A 302 18.69 -6.41 29.75
CA GLU A 302 19.58 -7.50 29.33
C GLU A 302 20.77 -7.62 30.31
N VAL A 303 21.30 -8.83 30.53
CA VAL A 303 22.42 -9.06 31.45
C VAL A 303 23.72 -9.24 30.68
N PHE A 304 24.72 -8.42 31.03
CA PHE A 304 26.06 -8.57 30.47
C PHE A 304 27.11 -8.22 31.51
N ASN A 305 28.21 -8.99 31.56
CA ASN A 305 29.33 -8.73 32.47
C ASN A 305 28.94 -8.53 33.94
N ASN A 306 28.03 -9.38 34.45
CA ASN A 306 27.54 -9.33 35.81
C ASN A 306 26.91 -7.97 36.18
N ARG A 307 26.26 -7.34 35.20
CA ARG A 307 25.47 -6.12 35.35
C ARG A 307 24.16 -6.29 34.59
N LEU A 308 23.10 -5.72 35.15
CA LEU A 308 21.81 -5.56 34.47
C LEU A 308 21.84 -4.22 33.72
N TYR A 309 21.61 -4.26 32.40
CA TYR A 309 21.49 -3.08 31.56
C TYR A 309 20.03 -2.78 31.30
N GLN A 310 19.72 -1.51 31.09
CA GLN A 310 18.41 -1.06 30.65
C GLN A 310 18.55 -0.04 29.54
N THR A 311 17.73 -0.16 28.49
CA THR A 311 17.66 0.83 27.41
C THR A 311 16.23 1.30 27.18
N VAL A 312 16.09 2.54 26.73
CA VAL A 312 14.80 3.16 26.35
C VAL A 312 15.00 4.13 25.21
N ARG A 313 13.92 4.42 24.49
CA ARG A 313 13.78 5.67 23.74
C ARG A 313 13.14 6.72 24.67
N GLY A 314 13.89 7.77 24.97
CA GLY A 314 13.39 8.89 25.76
C GLY A 314 12.27 9.66 25.05
N THR A 315 11.57 10.52 25.79
CA THR A 315 10.51 11.39 25.26
C THR A 315 11.00 12.44 24.25
N ASP A 316 12.32 12.59 24.12
CA ASP A 316 13.03 13.45 23.17
C ASP A 316 13.55 12.68 21.94
N ASN A 317 13.13 11.42 21.76
CA ASN A 317 13.62 10.50 20.73
C ASN A 317 15.11 10.14 20.84
N GLN A 318 15.76 10.39 21.98
CA GLN A 318 17.13 9.93 22.21
C GLN A 318 17.13 8.50 22.78
N VAL A 319 18.07 7.67 22.34
CA VAL A 319 18.39 6.38 22.94
C VAL A 319 19.13 6.64 24.26
N TYR A 320 18.56 6.18 25.36
CA TYR A 320 19.19 6.23 26.67
C TYR A 320 19.51 4.82 27.16
N THR A 321 20.69 4.66 27.76
CA THR A 321 21.11 3.39 28.36
C THR A 321 21.68 3.63 29.75
N ARG A 322 21.40 2.73 30.68
CA ARG A 322 21.96 2.71 32.04
C ARG A 322 22.26 1.28 32.49
N SER A 323 22.93 1.12 33.62
CA SER A 323 23.23 -0.20 34.17
C SER A 323 23.21 -0.25 35.69
N SER A 324 23.11 -1.46 36.24
CA SER A 324 23.21 -1.72 37.67
C SER A 324 24.09 -2.95 37.95
N ALA A 325 24.99 -2.84 38.93
CA ALA A 325 25.83 -3.96 39.37
C ALA A 325 25.14 -4.89 40.37
N ASN A 326 24.11 -4.39 41.06
CA ASN A 326 23.41 -5.08 42.13
C ASN A 326 21.91 -5.21 41.86
N GLY A 327 21.42 -4.61 40.77
CA GLY A 327 20.02 -4.59 40.35
C GLY A 327 19.13 -3.66 41.19
N THR A 328 19.69 -2.84 42.07
CA THR A 328 18.93 -1.88 42.91
C THR A 328 19.45 -0.45 42.78
N THR A 329 20.76 -0.27 42.65
CA THR A 329 21.41 1.02 42.42
C THR A 329 21.78 1.15 40.95
N TRP A 330 21.20 2.13 40.26
CA TRP A 330 21.39 2.35 38.84
C TRP A 330 22.33 3.53 38.57
N THR A 331 23.10 3.44 37.49
CA THR A 331 23.80 4.61 36.96
C THR A 331 22.79 5.64 36.41
N PRO A 332 23.18 6.92 36.25
CA PRO A 332 22.39 7.87 35.48
C PRO A 332 22.15 7.35 34.05
N TRP A 333 21.07 7.83 33.43
CA TRP A 333 20.81 7.61 32.01
C TRP A 333 21.88 8.30 31.17
N VAL A 334 22.43 7.58 30.20
CA VAL A 334 23.41 8.12 29.24
C VAL A 334 22.76 8.15 27.87
N GLY A 335 22.47 9.36 27.37
CA GLY A 335 21.96 9.60 26.03
C GLY A 335 23.06 9.33 25.00
N ASN A 336 22.75 8.58 23.96
CA ASN A 336 23.80 7.96 23.18
C ASN A 336 23.47 7.71 21.71
N GLY A 337 22.41 8.32 21.18
CA GLY A 337 21.95 8.23 19.79
C GLY A 337 20.48 8.67 19.71
N ALA A 338 19.88 8.74 18.53
CA ALA A 338 18.45 9.06 18.37
C ALA A 338 17.73 7.96 17.58
N THR A 339 16.47 7.68 17.96
CA THR A 339 15.62 6.63 17.39
C THR A 339 14.15 7.04 17.43
N PHE A 340 13.35 6.52 16.50
CA PHE A 340 11.89 6.61 16.54
C PHE A 340 11.19 5.32 16.96
N SER A 341 11.95 4.30 17.35
CA SER A 341 11.44 3.00 17.83
C SER A 341 12.24 2.48 19.03
N THR A 342 11.70 1.46 19.69
CA THR A 342 12.33 0.79 20.83
C THR A 342 13.76 0.32 20.49
N PRO A 343 14.80 0.79 21.19
CA PRO A 343 16.14 0.27 21.01
C PRO A 343 16.25 -1.12 21.65
N HIS A 344 16.84 -2.08 20.94
CA HIS A 344 16.97 -3.46 21.39
C HIS A 344 18.36 -3.79 21.95
N LEU A 345 18.44 -4.58 23.03
CA LEU A 345 19.68 -5.14 23.58
C LEU A 345 19.77 -6.65 23.37
N THR A 346 20.97 -7.15 23.08
CA THR A 346 21.21 -8.60 23.03
C THR A 346 22.69 -8.93 23.23
N VAL A 347 23.00 -10.18 23.60
CA VAL A 347 24.38 -10.68 23.71
C VAL A 347 24.71 -11.60 22.53
N PHE A 348 25.76 -11.26 21.77
CA PHE A 348 26.26 -12.10 20.68
C PHE A 348 27.74 -12.45 20.90
N GLY A 349 28.01 -13.73 21.15
CA GLY A 349 29.35 -14.21 21.49
C GLY A 349 29.85 -13.58 22.79
N ASN A 350 30.96 -12.83 22.72
CA ASN A 350 31.54 -12.12 23.88
C ASN A 350 31.33 -10.59 23.80
N GLN A 351 30.30 -10.17 23.06
CA GLN A 351 29.95 -8.76 22.85
C GLN A 351 28.51 -8.52 23.25
N PHE A 352 28.27 -7.36 23.85
CA PHE A 352 26.95 -6.83 24.10
C PHE A 352 26.57 -5.92 22.96
N ILE A 353 25.46 -6.20 22.29
CA ILE A 353 24.99 -5.51 21.11
C ILE A 353 23.77 -4.68 21.49
N GLN A 354 23.73 -3.45 20.98
CA GLN A 354 22.55 -2.62 20.99
C GLN A 354 22.18 -2.29 19.55
N VAL A 355 20.91 -2.45 19.21
CA VAL A 355 20.35 -2.20 17.88
C VAL A 355 19.28 -1.12 18.02
N ALA A 356 19.23 -0.20 17.08
CA ALA A 356 18.17 0.80 17.01
C ALA A 356 17.91 1.16 15.55
N GLU A 357 16.67 1.55 15.26
CA GLU A 357 16.35 2.25 14.03
C GLU A 357 16.75 3.72 14.19
N GLY A 358 17.63 4.22 13.33
CA GLY A 358 17.99 5.64 13.34
C GLY A 358 16.79 6.51 12.95
N THR A 359 16.87 7.81 13.27
CA THR A 359 15.89 8.81 12.81
C THR A 359 15.80 8.95 11.28
N ASP A 360 16.73 8.33 10.57
CA ASP A 360 16.78 8.20 9.11
C ASP A 360 16.22 6.86 8.60
N GLN A 361 15.55 6.09 9.46
CA GLN A 361 14.92 4.79 9.17
C GLN A 361 15.89 3.69 8.72
N ARG A 362 17.17 3.83 9.09
CA ARG A 362 18.20 2.81 8.86
C ARG A 362 18.46 2.03 10.13
N ILE A 363 18.91 0.80 10.01
CA ILE A 363 19.25 -0.03 11.16
C ILE A 363 20.70 0.23 11.53
N TYR A 364 20.90 0.67 12.77
CA TYR A 364 22.22 0.83 13.35
C TYR A 364 22.42 -0.20 14.45
N ASN A 365 23.64 -0.70 14.56
CA ASN A 365 24.08 -1.40 15.74
C ASN A 365 25.33 -0.77 16.32
N ARG A 366 25.54 -1.01 17.61
CA ARG A 366 26.79 -0.76 18.29
C ARG A 366 27.05 -1.88 19.26
N SER A 367 28.30 -2.02 19.68
CA SER A 367 28.71 -3.07 20.59
C SER A 367 29.63 -2.59 21.70
N LEU A 368 29.49 -3.24 22.85
CA LEU A 368 30.37 -3.13 24.00
C LEU A 368 31.11 -4.46 24.16
N PRO A 369 32.43 -4.50 23.94
CA PRO A 369 33.21 -5.72 24.09
C PRO A 369 33.43 -6.06 25.57
N ASN A 370 33.43 -7.36 25.91
CA ASN A 370 33.80 -7.83 27.24
C ASN A 370 35.32 -7.72 27.48
N THR A 371 35.78 -6.51 27.78
CA THR A 371 37.19 -6.21 28.12
C THR A 371 37.27 -5.33 29.37
N PRO A 372 38.40 -5.34 30.11
CA PRO A 372 38.57 -4.54 31.33
C PRO A 372 38.35 -3.03 31.18
N THR A 373 38.43 -2.50 29.95
CA THR A 373 38.20 -1.09 29.62
C THR A 373 37.02 -0.90 28.66
N GLY A 374 36.08 -1.86 28.59
CA GLY A 374 35.03 -1.88 27.58
C GLY A 374 34.30 -0.54 27.46
N THR A 375 34.39 0.07 26.28
CA THR A 375 33.62 1.25 25.87
C THR A 375 32.75 0.88 24.69
N TRP A 376 31.52 1.40 24.65
CA TRP A 376 30.68 1.29 23.47
C TRP A 376 31.41 1.86 22.26
N ASN A 377 31.40 1.13 21.15
CA ASN A 377 31.80 1.71 19.87
C ASN A 377 30.72 2.68 19.36
N SER A 378 31.08 3.47 18.34
CA SER A 378 30.13 4.32 17.63
C SER A 378 29.08 3.46 16.92
N TRP A 379 27.86 4.00 16.80
CA TRP A 379 26.83 3.42 15.95
C TRP A 379 27.36 3.18 14.54
N LYS A 380 27.14 1.97 14.05
CA LYS A 380 27.44 1.54 12.70
C LYS A 380 26.14 1.16 12.02
N GLN A 381 25.87 1.77 10.87
CA GLN A 381 24.77 1.36 10.01
C GLN A 381 25.03 -0.07 9.52
N THR A 382 24.04 -0.95 9.68
CA THR A 382 24.13 -2.38 9.31
C THR A 382 23.05 -2.86 8.37
N GLY A 383 22.17 -1.96 7.93
CA GLY A 383 21.12 -2.27 6.97
C GLY A 383 20.04 -1.19 6.97
N GLY A 384 18.99 -1.44 6.20
CA GLY A 384 17.94 -0.46 5.94
C GLY A 384 18.28 0.41 4.73
N LEU A 385 17.48 0.26 3.69
CA LEU A 385 17.35 1.16 2.55
C LEU A 385 15.86 1.26 2.24
N THR A 386 15.35 2.48 2.15
CA THR A 386 14.03 2.78 1.56
C THR A 386 14.25 3.59 0.28
N ALA A 387 13.29 3.67 -0.65
CA ALA A 387 13.41 4.57 -1.82
C ALA A 387 13.44 6.07 -1.47
N ARG A 388 13.52 6.44 -0.18
CA ARG A 388 13.89 7.79 0.25
C ARG A 388 15.34 8.14 -0.07
N ASP A 389 16.17 7.12 -0.35
CA ASP A 389 17.58 7.26 -0.66
C ASP A 389 17.88 7.37 -2.17
N LEU A 390 16.87 7.14 -3.01
CA LEU A 390 16.98 7.32 -4.45
C LEU A 390 16.57 8.75 -4.82
N THR A 391 17.49 9.54 -5.38
CA THR A 391 17.13 10.80 -6.04
C THR A 391 16.72 10.50 -7.47
N VAL A 392 15.56 10.99 -7.90
CA VAL A 392 15.26 11.09 -9.34
C VAL A 392 16.35 11.97 -9.93
N ALA A 393 17.10 11.41 -10.86
CA ALA A 393 18.13 12.14 -11.56
C ALA A 393 17.51 12.86 -12.77
N ASP A 394 16.61 12.18 -13.49
CA ASP A 394 15.87 12.70 -14.64
C ASP A 394 14.69 11.80 -15.00
N ILE A 395 13.89 12.25 -15.96
CA ILE A 395 12.84 11.46 -16.62
C ILE A 395 12.98 11.57 -18.14
N SER A 396 12.89 10.46 -18.86
CA SER A 396 12.94 10.42 -20.32
C SER A 396 12.51 9.04 -20.83
N ASP A 397 12.16 8.89 -22.10
CA ASP A 397 11.99 7.57 -22.73
C ASP A 397 13.38 6.98 -23.04
N PHE A 398 13.94 6.19 -22.13
CA PHE A 398 15.29 5.64 -22.30
C PHE A 398 15.27 4.39 -23.17
N ASN A 399 14.18 3.62 -23.18
CA ASN A 399 14.08 2.35 -23.89
C ASN A 399 13.46 2.48 -25.31
N GLY A 400 12.91 3.63 -25.67
CA GLY A 400 12.34 3.96 -26.97
C GLY A 400 10.95 3.37 -27.21
N ASP A 401 10.16 3.13 -26.16
CA ASP A 401 8.81 2.56 -26.24
C ASP A 401 7.68 3.59 -26.21
N ASP A 402 8.03 4.87 -26.41
CA ASP A 402 7.16 6.05 -26.35
C ASP A 402 6.56 6.30 -24.96
N LYS A 403 7.08 5.66 -23.91
CA LYS A 403 6.71 5.92 -22.52
C LYS A 403 7.90 6.47 -21.74
N THR A 404 7.60 7.26 -20.73
CA THR A 404 8.65 7.92 -19.96
C THR A 404 9.17 7.02 -18.83
N ASP A 405 10.48 6.78 -18.82
CA ASP A 405 11.21 6.10 -17.75
C ASP A 405 11.77 7.09 -16.72
N VAL A 406 12.15 6.57 -15.56
CA VAL A 406 12.73 7.37 -14.47
C VAL A 406 14.11 6.83 -14.11
N ILE A 407 15.13 7.69 -14.14
CA ILE A 407 16.47 7.32 -13.67
C ILE A 407 16.65 7.73 -12.21
N TRP A 408 17.15 6.78 -11.42
CA TRP A 408 17.38 6.91 -10.00
C TRP A 408 18.85 6.73 -9.67
N ARG A 409 19.33 7.45 -8.66
CA ARG A 409 20.66 7.25 -8.09
C ARG A 409 20.57 7.01 -6.58
N ASP A 410 21.23 5.97 -6.10
CA ASP A 410 21.36 5.69 -4.67
C ASP A 410 22.56 6.43 -4.04
N PRO A 411 22.64 6.52 -2.70
CA PRO A 411 23.73 7.25 -2.02
C PRO A 411 25.09 6.58 -2.16
N ASN A 412 25.12 5.30 -2.51
CA ASN A 412 26.34 4.54 -2.81
C ASN A 412 26.80 4.75 -4.26
N GLY A 413 26.02 5.48 -5.05
CA GLY A 413 26.31 5.84 -6.43
C GLY A 413 25.83 4.83 -7.48
N LYS A 414 25.05 3.81 -7.09
CA LYS A 414 24.37 2.93 -8.04
C LYS A 414 23.29 3.70 -8.79
N VAL A 415 23.17 3.41 -10.08
CA VAL A 415 22.24 4.06 -11.00
C VAL A 415 21.25 3.02 -11.52
N ILE A 416 19.97 3.30 -11.35
CA ILE A 416 18.87 2.37 -11.62
C ILE A 416 17.90 3.07 -12.57
N LEU A 417 17.60 2.43 -13.70
CA LEU A 417 16.52 2.83 -14.58
C LEU A 417 15.24 2.12 -14.15
N TRP A 418 14.14 2.85 -14.07
CA TRP A 418 12.81 2.31 -13.81
C TRP A 418 11.96 2.49 -15.06
N LEU A 419 11.61 1.37 -15.69
CA LEU A 419 10.76 1.33 -16.88
C LEU A 419 9.26 1.30 -16.52
N ASP A 420 8.46 2.05 -17.26
CA ASP A 420 7.05 1.70 -17.53
C ASP A 420 6.11 1.53 -16.33
N LYS A 421 6.27 2.37 -15.28
CA LYS A 421 5.47 2.35 -14.02
C LYS A 421 5.63 1.09 -13.17
N ASP A 422 6.31 0.06 -13.66
CA ASP A 422 6.36 -1.25 -13.02
C ASP A 422 7.55 -1.31 -12.06
N PRO A 423 7.36 -1.29 -10.73
CA PRO A 423 8.45 -1.30 -9.76
C PRO A 423 9.33 -2.56 -9.85
N THR A 424 8.91 -3.57 -10.61
CA THR A 424 9.68 -4.78 -10.90
C THR A 424 10.55 -4.67 -12.16
N LYS A 425 10.25 -3.72 -13.07
CA LYS A 425 11.06 -3.42 -14.26
C LYS A 425 12.15 -2.39 -13.94
N ARG A 426 13.05 -2.76 -13.04
CA ARG A 426 14.23 -1.96 -12.69
C ARG A 426 15.47 -2.58 -13.33
N VAL A 427 16.24 -1.76 -14.03
CA VAL A 427 17.53 -2.17 -14.59
C VAL A 427 18.63 -1.38 -13.90
N GLU A 428 19.56 -2.07 -13.24
CA GLU A 428 20.81 -1.46 -12.83
C GLU A 428 21.67 -1.22 -14.08
N ILE A 429 21.95 0.04 -14.37
CA ILE A 429 22.68 0.42 -15.59
C ILE A 429 24.15 0.76 -15.31
N GLY A 430 24.53 0.92 -14.04
CA GLY A 430 25.91 1.12 -13.63
C GLY A 430 26.05 1.74 -12.24
N SER A 431 27.28 2.13 -11.90
CA SER A 431 27.58 2.89 -10.69
C SER A 431 28.62 3.98 -10.97
N VAL A 432 28.52 5.08 -10.24
CA VAL A 432 29.47 6.19 -10.22
C VAL A 432 29.97 6.40 -8.79
N SER A 433 31.23 6.83 -8.61
CA SER A 433 31.72 7.23 -7.29
C SER A 433 31.04 8.52 -6.80
N SER A 434 31.18 8.79 -5.49
CA SER A 434 30.53 9.94 -4.84
C SER A 434 31.01 11.31 -5.31
N ASP A 435 32.12 11.38 -6.05
CA ASP A 435 32.63 12.61 -6.66
C ASP A 435 31.92 13.00 -7.96
N TYR A 436 31.09 12.12 -8.53
CA TYR A 436 30.22 12.43 -9.67
C TYR A 436 28.91 13.05 -9.19
N ALA A 437 28.45 14.05 -9.91
CA ALA A 437 27.13 14.65 -9.84
C ALA A 437 26.40 14.42 -11.16
N PHE A 438 25.13 14.02 -11.09
CA PHE A 438 24.27 13.96 -12.26
C PHE A 438 24.06 15.39 -12.82
N GLN A 439 24.03 15.56 -14.14
CA GLN A 439 23.78 16.87 -14.76
C GLN A 439 22.49 16.92 -15.58
N GLY A 440 22.22 15.90 -16.38
CA GLY A 440 21.04 15.82 -17.25
C GLY A 440 21.14 14.68 -18.25
N THR A 441 20.09 14.50 -19.03
CA THR A 441 20.01 13.55 -20.14
C THR A 441 19.91 14.25 -21.50
N GLY A 442 20.13 13.51 -22.57
CA GLY A 442 19.97 13.97 -23.95
C GLY A 442 20.68 13.05 -24.94
N ASP A 443 20.44 13.19 -26.23
CA ASP A 443 21.19 12.45 -27.24
C ASP A 443 22.52 13.18 -27.54
N PHE A 444 23.60 12.80 -26.86
CA PHE A 444 24.89 13.48 -27.01
C PHE A 444 25.72 12.96 -28.20
N ASN A 445 25.23 11.94 -28.91
CA ASN A 445 25.99 11.24 -29.95
C ASN A 445 25.28 11.10 -31.31
N ARG A 446 24.00 11.48 -31.38
CA ARG A 446 23.10 11.45 -32.55
C ARG A 446 22.72 10.03 -32.99
N ASP A 447 22.52 9.11 -32.05
CA ASP A 447 21.99 7.77 -32.33
C ASP A 447 20.50 7.63 -32.02
N ALA A 448 19.83 8.75 -31.74
CA ALA A 448 18.43 8.88 -31.35
C ALA A 448 18.10 8.17 -30.03
N LYS A 449 19.08 8.01 -29.13
CA LYS A 449 18.90 7.41 -27.81
C LYS A 449 19.31 8.38 -26.72
N VAL A 450 18.70 8.21 -25.57
CA VAL A 450 18.91 9.09 -24.41
C VAL A 450 20.19 8.68 -23.69
N ASP A 451 21.20 9.54 -23.75
CA ASP A 451 22.45 9.41 -23.00
C ASP A 451 22.39 10.15 -21.66
N ILE A 452 23.34 9.86 -20.76
CA ILE A 452 23.40 10.47 -19.41
C ILE A 452 24.68 11.27 -19.24
N MET A 453 24.58 12.52 -18.76
CA MET A 453 25.74 13.35 -18.48
C MET A 453 26.04 13.47 -16.99
N TRP A 454 27.30 13.22 -16.64
CA TRP A 454 27.85 13.32 -15.30
C TRP A 454 28.96 14.37 -15.23
N ARG A 455 29.09 15.02 -14.07
CA ARG A 455 30.18 15.95 -13.78
C ARG A 455 30.86 15.60 -12.47
N LYS A 456 32.19 15.58 -12.47
CA LYS A 456 32.99 15.40 -11.25
C LYS A 456 33.20 16.70 -10.48
N ASN A 457 33.51 16.58 -9.20
CA ASN A 457 33.90 17.70 -8.32
C ASN A 457 35.11 18.51 -8.82
N ASN A 458 36.00 17.90 -9.61
CA ASN A 458 37.15 18.57 -10.23
C ASN A 458 36.80 19.32 -11.53
N GLY A 459 35.54 19.24 -11.99
CA GLY A 459 35.04 19.91 -13.19
C GLY A 459 35.03 19.07 -14.46
N GLU A 460 35.59 17.86 -14.44
CA GLU A 460 35.53 16.92 -15.57
C GLU A 460 34.09 16.47 -15.84
N VAL A 461 33.74 16.31 -17.10
CA VAL A 461 32.42 15.89 -17.57
C VAL A 461 32.56 14.59 -18.34
N TYR A 462 31.64 13.65 -18.08
CA TYR A 462 31.56 12.35 -18.72
C TYR A 462 30.15 12.13 -19.27
N ALA A 463 30.07 11.57 -20.47
CA ALA A 463 28.81 11.08 -21.04
C ALA A 463 28.78 9.55 -20.95
N TRP A 464 27.68 9.02 -20.46
CA TRP A 464 27.32 7.61 -20.52
C TRP A 464 26.47 7.43 -21.77
N TYR A 465 27.04 6.77 -22.76
CA TYR A 465 26.32 6.47 -23.99
C TYR A 465 25.48 5.22 -23.80
N MET A 466 24.19 5.34 -24.09
CA MET A 466 23.19 4.33 -23.76
C MET A 466 22.62 3.66 -24.99
N ASN A 467 22.15 2.43 -24.83
CA ASN A 467 21.33 1.73 -25.81
C ASN A 467 20.14 1.10 -25.11
N GLY A 468 19.03 1.81 -25.02
CA GLY A 468 17.95 1.39 -24.14
C GLY A 468 18.43 1.39 -22.68
N THR A 469 18.24 0.26 -22.02
CA THR A 469 18.69 0.05 -20.64
C THR A 469 20.16 -0.35 -20.49
N GLN A 470 20.94 -0.41 -21.57
CA GLN A 470 22.33 -0.83 -21.53
C GLN A 470 23.30 0.35 -21.60
N LEU A 471 24.21 0.46 -20.63
CA LEU A 471 25.37 1.34 -20.71
C LEU A 471 26.38 0.76 -21.71
N ILE A 472 26.56 1.42 -22.86
CA ILE A 472 27.52 1.00 -23.88
C ILE A 472 28.94 1.37 -23.46
N LYS A 473 29.14 2.63 -23.04
CA LYS A 473 30.42 3.11 -22.52
C LYS A 473 30.26 4.42 -21.74
N SER A 474 31.18 4.66 -20.81
CA SER A 474 31.42 5.96 -20.18
C SER A 474 32.59 6.64 -20.87
N GLU A 475 32.40 7.84 -21.41
CA GLU A 475 33.40 8.57 -22.18
C GLU A 475 33.64 9.97 -21.62
N TYR A 476 34.91 10.38 -21.58
CA TYR A 476 35.27 11.74 -21.20
C TYR A 476 34.76 12.74 -22.25
N TYR A 477 33.90 13.65 -21.84
CA TYR A 477 33.27 14.63 -22.71
C TYR A 477 34.02 15.96 -22.71
N GLY A 478 34.76 16.29 -21.64
CA GLY A 478 35.53 17.53 -21.49
C GLY A 478 35.36 18.15 -20.11
N GLY A 479 35.27 19.48 -20.03
CA GLY A 479 34.91 20.17 -18.79
C GLY A 479 35.27 21.65 -18.73
N TYR A 480 34.84 22.28 -17.64
CA TYR A 480 35.24 23.60 -17.17
C TYR A 480 35.63 23.48 -15.70
N ASP A 481 36.32 24.49 -15.17
CA ASP A 481 36.66 24.53 -13.75
C ASP A 481 35.41 24.41 -12.84
N PRO A 482 35.55 23.95 -11.59
CA PRO A 482 34.41 23.68 -10.71
C PRO A 482 33.43 24.84 -10.50
N SER A 483 33.84 26.10 -10.71
CA SER A 483 32.97 27.27 -10.55
C SER A 483 31.95 27.44 -11.67
N ALA A 484 32.19 26.88 -12.85
CA ALA A 484 31.24 26.87 -13.96
C ALA A 484 30.05 25.94 -13.64
N LYS A 485 28.85 26.35 -14.08
CA LYS A 485 27.60 25.63 -13.81
C LYS A 485 26.89 25.27 -15.11
N VAL A 486 26.49 24.01 -15.26
CA VAL A 486 25.50 23.64 -16.28
C VAL A 486 24.19 24.37 -15.93
N GLN A 487 23.54 24.94 -16.94
CA GLN A 487 22.25 25.62 -16.84
C GLN A 487 21.15 24.74 -17.42
N GLY A 488 21.38 24.13 -18.58
CA GLY A 488 20.40 23.27 -19.25
C GLY A 488 20.98 22.58 -20.48
N PHE A 489 20.10 21.91 -21.20
CA PHE A 489 20.40 21.07 -22.35
C PHE A 489 19.41 21.35 -23.49
N ALA A 490 19.90 21.46 -24.73
CA ALA A 490 19.07 21.65 -25.93
C ALA A 490 19.93 21.50 -27.20
N ASP A 491 19.34 21.11 -28.33
CA ASP A 491 20.00 21.19 -29.63
C ASP A 491 19.93 22.64 -30.17
N LEU A 492 20.86 23.49 -29.74
CA LEU A 492 20.90 24.89 -30.13
C LEU A 492 21.45 25.07 -31.54
N ASN A 493 22.23 24.15 -32.09
CA ASN A 493 22.84 24.31 -33.41
C ASN A 493 22.12 23.52 -34.53
N LYS A 494 21.09 22.74 -34.18
CA LYS A 494 20.28 21.88 -35.05
C LYS A 494 21.08 20.77 -35.73
N ASP A 495 22.14 20.28 -35.09
CA ASP A 495 22.96 19.19 -35.62
C ASP A 495 22.44 17.79 -35.23
N GLY A 496 21.39 17.73 -34.41
CA GLY A 496 20.75 16.53 -33.92
C GLY A 496 21.36 15.98 -32.64
N LYS A 497 22.39 16.64 -32.06
CA LYS A 497 22.91 16.33 -30.73
C LYS A 497 22.39 17.32 -29.71
N THR A 498 22.29 16.86 -28.47
CA THR A 498 22.01 17.73 -27.34
C THR A 498 23.25 18.54 -26.96
N ASP A 499 23.13 19.86 -26.99
CA ASP A 499 24.16 20.78 -26.52
C ASP A 499 24.04 21.05 -25.02
N VAL A 500 25.14 21.43 -24.39
CA VAL A 500 25.21 21.80 -22.97
C VAL A 500 25.34 23.31 -22.82
N ILE A 501 24.44 23.92 -22.05
CA ILE A 501 24.45 25.36 -21.78
C ILE A 501 25.16 25.60 -20.44
N TRP A 502 26.24 26.38 -20.46
CA TRP A 502 27.06 26.69 -19.29
C TRP A 502 26.94 28.14 -18.88
N ARG A 503 26.97 28.41 -17.58
CA ARG A 503 27.30 29.72 -17.01
C ARG A 503 28.69 29.66 -16.41
N LEU A 504 29.58 30.50 -16.93
CA LEU A 504 30.95 30.65 -16.43
C LEU A 504 31.02 31.64 -15.26
N ALA A 505 32.16 31.69 -14.56
CA ALA A 505 32.39 32.57 -13.41
C ALA A 505 32.24 34.07 -13.73
N ASP A 506 32.47 34.46 -14.99
CA ASP A 506 32.30 35.84 -15.49
C ASP A 506 30.88 36.11 -16.04
N ASN A 507 29.92 35.24 -15.72
CA ASN A 507 28.53 35.26 -16.19
C ASN A 507 28.33 35.10 -17.70
N LYS A 508 29.35 34.69 -18.46
CA LYS A 508 29.13 34.24 -19.84
C LYS A 508 28.26 33.00 -19.88
N ILE A 509 27.24 33.03 -20.72
CA ILE A 509 26.45 31.89 -21.12
C ILE A 509 27.06 31.31 -22.39
N VAL A 510 27.43 30.03 -22.36
CA VAL A 510 28.16 29.35 -23.43
C VAL A 510 27.40 28.09 -23.83
N ALA A 511 27.15 27.92 -25.12
CA ALA A 511 26.70 26.65 -25.69
C ALA A 511 27.92 25.79 -26.02
N TRP A 512 27.88 24.52 -25.62
CA TRP A 512 28.88 23.52 -25.90
C TRP A 512 28.23 22.34 -26.62
N TYR A 513 28.54 22.18 -27.90
CA TYR A 513 27.74 21.34 -28.81
C TYR A 513 28.42 20.04 -29.26
N ASP A 514 29.68 19.82 -28.88
CA ASP A 514 30.37 18.55 -29.14
C ASP A 514 31.54 18.37 -28.16
N ARG A 515 31.98 17.13 -27.92
CA ARG A 515 33.20 16.85 -27.13
C ARG A 515 34.46 17.60 -27.61
N ASP A 516 34.52 17.97 -28.89
CA ASP A 516 35.60 18.80 -29.42
C ASP A 516 35.64 20.16 -28.68
N PRO A 517 36.73 20.50 -27.97
CA PRO A 517 36.82 21.72 -27.18
C PRO A 517 36.72 23.01 -28.03
N THR A 518 36.87 22.92 -29.36
CA THR A 518 36.67 24.05 -30.28
C THR A 518 35.20 24.30 -30.62
N LYS A 519 34.31 23.35 -30.33
CA LYS A 519 32.89 23.38 -30.67
C LYS A 519 32.07 24.03 -29.55
N ARG A 520 32.36 25.31 -29.29
CA ARG A 520 31.73 26.13 -28.24
C ARG A 520 31.42 27.54 -28.76
N SER A 521 30.34 28.15 -28.29
CA SER A 521 29.95 29.52 -28.64
C SER A 521 29.50 30.30 -27.41
N VAL A 522 30.00 31.53 -27.23
CA VAL A 522 29.47 32.45 -26.21
C VAL A 522 28.16 33.02 -26.74
N LEU A 523 27.04 32.69 -26.08
CA LEU A 523 25.72 33.18 -26.45
C LEU A 523 25.53 34.64 -26.02
N ARG A 524 25.81 34.93 -24.75
CA ARG A 524 25.65 36.26 -24.14
C ARG A 524 26.30 36.33 -22.75
N VAL A 525 26.59 37.52 -22.25
CA VAL A 525 26.88 37.74 -20.82
C VAL A 525 25.56 38.01 -20.08
N ALA A 526 25.21 37.16 -19.12
CA ALA A 526 24.01 37.32 -18.30
C ALA A 526 24.20 38.38 -17.21
N GLU A 527 23.13 39.11 -16.91
CA GLU A 527 23.06 39.92 -15.70
C GLU A 527 23.20 39.03 -14.45
N SER A 528 23.81 39.55 -13.38
CA SER A 528 24.08 38.76 -12.18
C SER A 528 22.82 38.31 -11.43
N ASP A 529 21.72 39.04 -11.58
CA ASP A 529 20.42 38.78 -10.95
C ASP A 529 19.53 37.81 -11.75
N LEU A 530 19.89 37.48 -12.99
CA LEU A 530 19.18 36.51 -13.81
C LEU A 530 19.53 35.08 -13.40
N THR A 531 18.52 34.27 -13.12
CA THR A 531 18.61 32.83 -12.86
C THR A 531 17.97 32.07 -14.01
N PHE A 532 18.69 31.09 -14.56
CA PHE A 532 18.18 30.25 -15.62
C PHE A 532 16.99 29.42 -15.12
N GLN A 533 15.95 29.30 -15.93
CA GLN A 533 14.76 28.50 -15.61
C GLN A 533 14.65 27.26 -16.50
N GLY A 534 14.91 27.38 -17.79
CA GLY A 534 14.80 26.26 -18.73
C GLY A 534 14.91 26.70 -20.19
N THR A 535 14.72 25.74 -21.08
CA THR A 535 14.74 25.89 -22.54
C THR A 535 13.36 25.57 -23.12
N GLY A 536 13.07 26.10 -24.31
CA GLY A 536 11.83 25.81 -25.04
C GLY A 536 11.70 26.72 -26.26
N ASP A 537 10.82 26.41 -27.19
CA ASP A 537 10.46 27.35 -28.26
C ASP A 537 9.32 28.25 -27.75
N PHE A 538 9.64 29.43 -27.23
CA PHE A 538 8.66 30.32 -26.60
C PHE A 538 7.97 31.26 -27.61
N ASN A 539 8.38 31.23 -28.87
CA ASN A 539 7.89 32.14 -29.91
C ASN A 539 7.35 31.42 -31.16
N ALA A 540 7.45 30.09 -31.22
CA ALA A 540 7.08 29.20 -32.32
C ALA A 540 7.85 29.46 -33.63
N ASP A 541 9.12 29.86 -33.55
CA ASP A 541 10.01 30.04 -34.71
C ASP A 541 10.83 28.79 -35.06
N GLY A 542 10.68 27.72 -34.28
CA GLY A 542 11.35 26.44 -34.43
C GLY A 542 12.78 26.43 -33.90
N ASN A 543 13.25 27.48 -33.22
CA ASN A 543 14.52 27.50 -32.50
C ASN A 543 14.29 27.36 -30.99
N THR A 544 15.27 26.79 -30.30
CA THR A 544 15.22 26.72 -28.84
C THR A 544 15.67 28.02 -28.20
N ASP A 545 14.77 28.63 -27.44
CA ASP A 545 14.98 29.82 -26.65
C ASP A 545 15.38 29.51 -25.20
N LEU A 546 15.87 30.52 -24.47
CA LEU A 546 16.29 30.39 -23.06
C LEU A 546 15.43 31.24 -22.13
N MET A 547 14.86 30.64 -21.09
CA MET A 547 14.03 31.33 -20.09
C MET A 547 14.85 31.71 -18.85
N TRP A 548 14.70 32.96 -18.40
CA TRP A 548 15.40 33.52 -17.25
C TRP A 548 14.42 34.20 -16.29
N ARG A 549 14.78 34.24 -15.01
CA ARG A 549 14.00 34.92 -13.97
C ARG A 549 14.89 35.84 -13.11
N LYS A 550 14.34 36.97 -12.70
CA LYS A 550 14.97 37.87 -11.71
C LYS A 550 14.52 37.55 -10.30
N SER A 551 15.30 37.94 -9.30
CA SER A 551 14.92 37.84 -7.88
C SER A 551 13.66 38.64 -7.51
N THR A 552 13.30 39.63 -8.33
CA THR A 552 12.04 40.41 -8.24
C THR A 552 10.81 39.64 -8.71
N GLY A 553 10.99 38.51 -9.39
CA GLY A 553 9.93 37.66 -9.93
C GLY A 553 9.67 37.85 -11.43
N GLU A 554 10.28 38.86 -12.05
CA GLU A 554 10.21 39.11 -13.50
C GLU A 554 10.84 37.98 -14.31
N VAL A 555 10.24 37.65 -15.44
CA VAL A 555 10.62 36.55 -16.33
C VAL A 555 10.93 37.10 -17.71
N TYR A 556 12.01 36.62 -18.31
CA TYR A 556 12.51 37.03 -19.62
C TYR A 556 12.82 35.81 -20.48
N ALA A 557 12.37 35.82 -21.72
CA ALA A 557 12.80 34.85 -22.74
C ALA A 557 13.91 35.48 -23.58
N TRP A 558 15.01 34.77 -23.78
CA TRP A 558 16.03 35.12 -24.76
C TRP A 558 15.74 34.35 -26.02
N TYR A 559 15.33 35.07 -27.06
CA TYR A 559 15.08 34.45 -28.35
C TYR A 559 16.38 34.17 -29.08
N MET A 560 16.47 32.99 -29.66
CA MET A 560 17.70 32.45 -30.24
C MET A 560 17.48 32.10 -31.72
N ASP A 561 18.51 32.31 -32.54
CA ASP A 561 18.60 31.77 -33.90
C ASP A 561 19.84 30.89 -33.95
N GLY A 562 19.61 29.61 -33.70
CA GLY A 562 20.65 28.67 -33.36
C GLY A 562 21.48 29.12 -32.13
N THR A 563 22.81 29.19 -32.27
CA THR A 563 23.70 29.70 -31.21
C THR A 563 23.83 31.22 -31.17
N GLN A 564 22.98 31.97 -31.88
CA GLN A 564 23.00 33.44 -31.91
C GLN A 564 21.89 34.01 -31.04
N PHE A 565 22.24 34.92 -30.12
CA PHE A 565 21.26 35.67 -29.34
C PHE A 565 20.59 36.74 -30.23
N VAL A 566 19.26 36.68 -30.34
CA VAL A 566 18.47 37.63 -31.15
C VAL A 566 18.04 38.82 -30.30
N LYS A 567 17.28 38.56 -29.22
CA LYS A 567 16.79 39.60 -28.30
C LYS A 567 16.35 39.04 -26.96
N SER A 568 16.22 39.92 -25.98
CA SER A 568 15.64 39.63 -24.66
C SER A 568 14.23 40.20 -24.63
N GLU A 569 13.23 39.36 -24.42
CA GLU A 569 11.82 39.75 -24.37
C GLU A 569 11.29 39.60 -22.94
N TYR A 570 10.61 40.62 -22.43
CA TYR A 570 9.90 40.52 -21.16
C TYR A 570 8.68 39.62 -21.32
N TYR A 571 8.67 38.50 -20.58
CA TYR A 571 7.63 37.49 -20.67
C TYR A 571 6.52 37.72 -19.64
N GLY A 572 6.79 38.40 -18.52
CA GLY A 572 5.84 38.66 -17.43
C GLY A 572 6.42 38.26 -16.07
N GLY A 573 5.60 37.68 -15.19
CA GLY A 573 6.10 37.09 -13.94
C GLY A 573 5.02 36.85 -12.89
N TYR A 574 5.43 36.16 -11.83
CA TYR A 574 4.74 36.04 -10.55
C TYR A 574 5.65 36.57 -9.44
N ASP A 575 5.09 36.82 -8.26
CA ASP A 575 5.88 37.24 -7.11
C ASP A 575 6.99 36.22 -6.77
N PRO A 576 8.05 36.64 -6.07
CA PRO A 576 9.22 35.79 -5.83
C PRO A 576 8.94 34.43 -5.18
N SER A 577 7.83 34.26 -4.46
CA SER A 577 7.47 32.99 -3.80
C SER A 577 6.98 31.91 -4.76
N ALA A 578 6.47 32.29 -5.93
CA ALA A 578 6.08 31.35 -6.98
C ALA A 578 7.31 30.70 -7.62
N LYS A 579 7.19 29.42 -7.97
CA LYS A 579 8.27 28.60 -8.52
C LYS A 579 7.89 28.02 -9.87
N VAL A 580 8.72 28.21 -10.88
CA VAL A 580 8.65 27.42 -12.12
C VAL A 580 8.88 25.95 -11.76
N GLN A 581 8.01 25.08 -12.26
CA GLN A 581 8.10 23.64 -12.09
C GLN A 581 8.68 22.99 -13.35
N GLY A 582 8.15 23.35 -14.53
CA GLY A 582 8.58 22.77 -15.80
C GLY A 582 8.05 23.52 -17.01
N PHE A 583 8.30 22.95 -18.19
CA PHE A 583 8.00 23.52 -19.50
C PHE A 583 7.43 22.44 -20.42
N ALA A 584 6.33 22.73 -21.12
CA ALA A 584 5.71 21.84 -22.09
C ALA A 584 4.67 22.60 -22.91
N ASP A 585 4.35 22.15 -24.13
CA ASP A 585 3.19 22.66 -24.91
C ASP A 585 1.91 21.93 -24.46
N LEU A 586 1.28 22.42 -23.39
CA LEU A 586 0.07 21.82 -22.82
C LEU A 586 -1.18 22.18 -23.62
N ASN A 587 -1.17 23.27 -24.37
CA ASN A 587 -2.33 23.72 -25.15
C ASN A 587 -2.26 23.36 -26.65
N LYS A 588 -1.15 22.77 -27.09
CA LYS A 588 -0.85 22.36 -28.47
C LYS A 588 -0.86 23.52 -29.47
N ASP A 589 -0.44 24.71 -29.04
CA ASP A 589 -0.34 25.90 -29.91
C ASP A 589 1.01 26.05 -30.62
N GLY A 590 1.95 25.14 -30.35
CA GLY A 590 3.29 25.11 -30.92
C GLY A 590 4.30 25.95 -30.15
N LYS A 591 3.89 26.63 -29.07
CA LYS A 591 4.80 27.31 -28.14
C LYS A 591 4.97 26.48 -26.88
N THR A 592 6.11 26.66 -26.24
CA THR A 592 6.37 26.07 -24.92
C THR A 592 5.66 26.88 -23.82
N ASP A 593 4.79 26.24 -23.06
CA ASP A 593 4.14 26.83 -21.89
C ASP A 593 5.04 26.73 -20.65
N VAL A 594 4.76 27.56 -19.65
CA VAL A 594 5.45 27.54 -18.35
C VAL A 594 4.53 27.02 -17.26
N ILE A 595 4.94 25.99 -16.55
CA ILE A 595 4.20 25.41 -15.42
C ILE A 595 4.72 26.03 -14.12
N TRP A 596 3.82 26.64 -13.35
CA TRP A 596 4.12 27.31 -12.09
C TRP A 596 3.47 26.62 -10.91
N ARG A 597 4.14 26.65 -9.76
CA ARG A 597 3.51 26.44 -8.45
C ARG A 597 3.50 27.76 -7.68
N LEU A 598 2.31 28.19 -7.29
CA LEU A 598 2.09 29.41 -6.53
C LEU A 598 2.20 29.15 -5.01
N ALA A 599 2.23 30.23 -4.21
CA ALA A 599 2.35 30.17 -2.75
C ALA A 599 1.20 29.40 -2.06
N ASP A 600 0.02 29.38 -2.67
CA ASP A 600 -1.16 28.64 -2.22
C ASP A 600 -1.22 27.20 -2.76
N ASN A 601 -0.11 26.69 -3.28
CA ASN A 601 0.04 25.37 -3.92
C ASN A 601 -0.78 25.15 -5.19
N LYS A 602 -1.40 26.18 -5.77
CA LYS A 602 -1.96 26.06 -7.12
C LYS A 602 -0.85 25.81 -8.13
N VAL A 603 -1.06 24.81 -8.96
CA VAL A 603 -0.29 24.55 -10.16
C VAL A 603 -1.00 25.21 -11.33
N VAL A 604 -0.28 26.06 -12.08
CA VAL A 604 -0.84 26.91 -13.14
C VAL A 604 -0.01 26.74 -14.40
N ALA A 605 -0.68 26.52 -15.53
CA ALA A 605 -0.05 26.63 -16.85
C ALA A 605 -0.17 28.06 -17.36
N TRP A 606 0.93 28.58 -17.90
CA TRP A 606 1.02 29.91 -18.47
C TRP A 606 1.48 29.82 -19.92
N TYR A 607 0.56 30.12 -20.85
CA TYR A 607 0.71 29.73 -22.25
C TYR A 607 1.47 30.73 -23.12
N ASP A 608 1.49 31.98 -22.70
CA ASP A 608 1.95 33.08 -23.55
C ASP A 608 2.33 34.26 -22.68
N ARG A 609 2.99 35.27 -23.24
CA ARG A 609 3.28 36.54 -22.55
C ARG A 609 2.03 37.25 -22.03
N ASP A 610 0.86 36.95 -22.57
CA ASP A 610 -0.41 37.53 -22.15
C ASP A 610 -0.79 37.01 -20.75
N SER A 611 -0.82 37.92 -19.77
CA SER A 611 -1.16 37.59 -18.39
C SER A 611 -2.57 37.00 -18.21
N THR A 612 -3.44 37.11 -19.21
CA THR A 612 -4.78 36.52 -19.21
C THR A 612 -4.81 35.07 -19.71
N LYS A 613 -3.76 34.62 -20.42
CA LYS A 613 -3.65 33.26 -20.95
C LYS A 613 -3.01 32.32 -19.93
N ARG A 614 -3.76 32.01 -18.87
CA ARG A 614 -3.33 31.14 -17.77
C ARG A 614 -4.48 30.23 -17.35
N SER A 615 -4.20 28.99 -16.99
CA SER A 615 -5.20 28.10 -16.34
C SER A 615 -4.64 27.45 -15.10
N VAL A 616 -5.47 27.35 -14.07
CA VAL A 616 -5.18 26.53 -12.89
C VAL A 616 -5.40 25.08 -13.29
N LEU A 617 -4.33 24.28 -13.24
CA LEU A 617 -4.37 22.86 -13.54
C LEU A 617 -4.96 22.08 -12.36
N ARG A 618 -4.42 22.30 -11.15
CA ARG A 618 -4.80 21.62 -9.90
C ARG A 618 -4.17 22.31 -8.68
N VAL A 619 -4.71 22.09 -7.48
CA VAL A 619 -4.02 22.40 -6.22
C VAL A 619 -3.18 21.18 -5.78
N ALA A 620 -1.86 21.35 -5.69
CA ALA A 620 -0.96 20.29 -5.23
C ALA A 620 -1.01 20.13 -3.71
N GLU A 621 -0.89 18.90 -3.21
CA GLU A 621 -0.57 18.64 -1.81
C GLU A 621 0.76 19.31 -1.44
N SER A 622 0.90 19.76 -0.18
CA SER A 622 2.08 20.54 0.24
C SER A 622 3.38 19.75 0.10
N ASP A 623 3.34 18.44 0.25
CA ASP A 623 4.49 17.53 0.25
C ASP A 623 4.87 16.99 -1.14
N LEU A 624 4.10 17.30 -2.20
CA LEU A 624 4.46 16.97 -3.57
C LEU A 624 5.60 17.86 -4.08
N THR A 625 6.53 17.25 -4.79
CA THR A 625 7.67 17.89 -5.45
C THR A 625 7.65 17.52 -6.93
N PHE A 626 7.70 18.50 -7.82
CA PHE A 626 7.65 18.26 -9.26
C PHE A 626 8.91 17.55 -9.76
N GLN A 627 8.75 16.58 -10.66
CA GLN A 627 9.85 15.79 -11.21
C GLN A 627 10.07 16.05 -12.71
N GLY A 628 9.02 16.40 -13.46
CA GLY A 628 9.12 16.71 -14.88
C GLY A 628 7.81 16.51 -15.63
N THR A 629 7.88 16.64 -16.95
CA THR A 629 6.78 16.45 -17.89
C THR A 629 7.08 15.31 -18.86
N GLY A 630 6.05 14.64 -19.35
CA GLY A 630 6.17 13.59 -20.37
C GLY A 630 4.79 13.05 -20.73
N ASP A 631 4.67 12.29 -21.82
CA ASP A 631 3.43 11.53 -22.07
C ASP A 631 3.52 10.23 -21.26
N PHE A 632 2.96 10.24 -20.05
CA PHE A 632 3.12 9.12 -19.12
C PHE A 632 2.14 8.00 -19.41
N ASN A 633 1.07 8.25 -20.16
CA ASN A 633 0.01 7.28 -20.46
C ASN A 633 -0.11 6.94 -21.96
N ALA A 634 0.76 7.48 -22.81
CA ALA A 634 0.79 7.33 -24.25
C ALA A 634 -0.51 7.79 -24.95
N ASP A 635 -1.17 8.83 -24.43
CA ASP A 635 -2.39 9.40 -25.02
C ASP A 635 -2.14 10.58 -25.97
N GLY A 636 -0.87 10.96 -26.14
CA GLY A 636 -0.41 12.06 -26.98
C GLY A 636 -0.54 13.43 -26.31
N ASN A 637 -0.88 13.51 -25.03
CA ASN A 637 -0.86 14.73 -24.22
C ASN A 637 0.35 14.74 -23.28
N THR A 638 0.74 15.96 -22.85
CA THR A 638 1.80 16.10 -21.86
C THR A 638 1.24 16.04 -20.44
N ASP A 639 1.71 15.06 -19.68
CA ASP A 639 1.39 14.82 -18.29
C ASP A 639 2.45 15.41 -17.33
N LEU A 640 2.12 15.47 -16.04
CA LEU A 640 2.99 16.04 -15.00
C LEU A 640 3.39 15.01 -13.94
N MET A 641 4.68 14.85 -13.66
CA MET A 641 5.18 13.93 -12.64
C MET A 641 5.48 14.63 -11.32
N TRP A 642 5.07 14.01 -10.22
CA TRP A 642 5.23 14.51 -8.87
C TRP A 642 5.75 13.41 -7.95
N ARG A 643 6.48 13.80 -6.90
CA ARG A 643 6.97 12.91 -5.85
C ARG A 643 6.60 13.44 -4.48
N LYS A 644 6.00 12.61 -3.64
CA LYS A 644 5.73 12.91 -2.23
C LYS A 644 7.00 12.86 -1.39
N SER A 645 6.94 13.51 -0.24
CA SER A 645 8.00 13.43 0.79
C SER A 645 8.25 12.00 1.28
N THR A 646 7.25 11.12 1.16
CA THR A 646 7.31 9.69 1.48
C THR A 646 8.18 8.90 0.51
N GLY A 647 8.39 9.38 -0.72
CA GLY A 647 9.08 8.69 -1.80
C GLY A 647 8.14 8.12 -2.88
N GLU A 648 6.83 8.24 -2.67
CA GLU A 648 5.81 7.88 -3.68
C GLU A 648 5.85 8.85 -4.86
N VAL A 649 5.75 8.33 -6.07
CA VAL A 649 5.73 9.07 -7.33
C VAL A 649 4.35 8.93 -7.97
N TYR A 650 3.82 10.04 -8.46
CA TYR A 650 2.51 10.13 -9.09
C TYR A 650 2.60 10.89 -10.40
N ALA A 651 1.97 10.37 -11.45
CA ALA A 651 1.69 11.11 -12.66
C ALA A 651 0.31 11.76 -12.56
N TRP A 652 0.20 13.02 -12.95
CA TRP A 652 -1.08 13.66 -13.20
C TRP A 652 -1.31 13.58 -14.70
N TYR A 653 -2.31 12.79 -15.08
CA TYR A 653 -2.70 12.70 -16.48
C TYR A 653 -3.49 13.93 -16.88
N MET A 654 -3.17 14.46 -18.04
CA MET A 654 -3.65 15.74 -18.53
C MET A 654 -4.32 15.56 -19.90
N ASP A 655 -5.46 16.22 -20.10
CA ASP A 655 -6.04 16.42 -21.42
C ASP A 655 -5.86 17.90 -21.78
N GLY A 656 -4.73 18.17 -22.42
CA GLY A 656 -4.17 19.51 -22.57
C GLY A 656 -3.98 20.20 -21.22
N THR A 657 -4.83 21.19 -20.91
CA THR A 657 -4.73 21.98 -19.68
C THR A 657 -5.71 21.53 -18.59
N GLN A 658 -6.39 20.40 -18.79
CA GLN A 658 -7.35 19.85 -17.84
C GLN A 658 -6.71 18.66 -17.10
N PHE A 659 -6.75 18.70 -15.77
CA PHE A 659 -6.36 17.55 -14.96
C PHE A 659 -7.42 16.45 -15.07
N VAL A 660 -7.01 15.25 -15.50
CA VAL A 660 -7.89 14.09 -15.65
C VAL A 660 -7.89 13.26 -14.37
N LYS A 661 -6.71 12.77 -13.95
CA LYS A 661 -6.55 11.98 -12.72
C LYS A 661 -5.11 11.97 -12.23
N SER A 662 -4.96 11.60 -10.96
CA SER A 662 -3.66 11.30 -10.34
C SER A 662 -3.49 9.79 -10.38
N GLU A 663 -2.42 9.31 -10.98
CA GLU A 663 -2.08 7.90 -11.02
C GLU A 663 -0.81 7.67 -10.20
N PHE A 664 -0.79 6.63 -9.38
CA PHE A 664 0.44 6.21 -8.73
C PHE A 664 1.39 5.63 -9.79
N TYR A 665 2.54 6.27 -9.96
CA TYR A 665 3.58 5.86 -10.91
C TYR A 665 4.61 4.94 -10.24
N GLY A 666 4.64 4.93 -8.90
CA GLY A 666 5.38 4.00 -8.07
C GLY A 666 6.22 4.66 -6.96
N GLY A 667 6.77 3.90 -6.01
CA GLY A 667 7.68 4.37 -4.97
C GLY A 667 7.77 3.33 -3.85
N TYR A 668 8.75 3.42 -2.95
CA TYR A 668 8.84 2.47 -1.83
C TYR A 668 7.92 2.94 -0.70
N ARG A 669 6.82 2.22 -0.51
CA ARG A 669 6.06 2.21 0.73
C ARG A 669 6.70 1.19 1.69
N SER A 670 6.55 1.39 3.00
CA SER A 670 7.06 0.48 4.04
C SER A 670 6.40 -0.92 4.00
N ASP A 671 5.32 -1.08 3.24
CA ASP A 671 4.65 -2.36 2.94
C ASP A 671 5.33 -3.14 1.79
N TYR A 672 6.23 -2.53 1.02
CA TYR A 672 6.89 -3.16 -0.13
C TYR A 672 8.14 -3.94 0.29
N GLN A 673 8.01 -4.80 1.30
CA GLN A 673 8.87 -5.98 1.40
C GLN A 673 8.52 -6.88 0.21
N MET A 674 9.53 -7.47 -0.44
CA MET A 674 9.38 -8.30 -1.63
C MET A 674 8.22 -9.30 -1.54
N GLN A 675 7.06 -8.93 -2.09
CA GLN A 675 6.10 -9.90 -2.62
C GLN A 675 6.64 -10.36 -3.97
N THR A 676 7.54 -11.35 -3.93
CA THR A 676 7.72 -12.22 -5.08
C THR A 676 6.39 -12.91 -5.34
N ASN A 677 5.76 -12.60 -6.48
CA ASN A 677 4.58 -13.23 -7.07
C ASN A 677 3.30 -13.22 -6.23
N THR A 678 2.44 -12.22 -6.48
CA THR A 678 1.01 -12.30 -6.89
C THR A 678 0.23 -11.12 -6.33
N THR A 679 0.07 -10.05 -7.12
CA THR A 679 -1.16 -9.22 -7.27
C THR A 679 -0.82 -7.87 -7.94
N LYS A 680 -0.84 -7.83 -9.28
CA LYS A 680 -1.21 -6.60 -9.98
C LYS A 680 -2.66 -6.29 -9.58
N SER A 681 -2.94 -5.08 -9.12
CA SER A 681 -4.27 -4.69 -8.62
C SER A 681 -5.35 -4.83 -9.71
N GLN A 682 -6.56 -5.24 -9.32
CA GLN A 682 -7.71 -5.46 -10.21
C GLN A 682 -8.09 -4.25 -11.09
N MET A 683 -7.63 -3.03 -10.76
CA MET A 683 -7.91 -1.83 -11.55
C MET A 683 -7.08 -1.73 -12.83
N GLY A 684 -5.83 -2.20 -12.84
CA GLY A 684 -4.96 -2.18 -14.02
C GLY A 684 -5.47 -3.12 -15.12
N TYR A 685 -5.83 -4.34 -14.71
CA TYR A 685 -6.37 -5.35 -15.62
C TYR A 685 -7.76 -5.03 -16.17
N ARG A 686 -8.59 -4.26 -15.45
CA ARG A 686 -9.95 -3.94 -15.91
C ARG A 686 -9.98 -3.16 -17.22
N SER A 687 -9.09 -2.20 -17.41
CA SER A 687 -9.05 -1.38 -18.65
C SER A 687 -8.67 -2.21 -19.88
N GLU A 688 -7.63 -3.03 -19.75
CA GLU A 688 -7.13 -3.95 -20.77
C GLU A 688 -8.21 -4.97 -21.18
N LEU A 689 -8.85 -5.61 -20.19
CA LEU A 689 -9.86 -6.64 -20.44
C LEU A 689 -11.15 -6.09 -21.05
N THR A 690 -11.56 -4.86 -20.71
CA THR A 690 -12.74 -4.22 -21.34
C THR A 690 -12.55 -3.90 -22.82
N SER A 691 -11.29 -3.81 -23.29
CA SER A 691 -10.96 -3.50 -24.68
C SER A 691 -10.90 -4.73 -25.59
N LEU A 692 -10.84 -5.94 -25.02
CA LEU A 692 -10.73 -7.20 -25.75
C LEU A 692 -12.03 -7.55 -26.49
N LYS A 693 -11.89 -7.91 -27.77
CA LYS A 693 -12.97 -8.48 -28.58
C LYS A 693 -13.13 -9.97 -28.29
N ALA A 694 -14.32 -10.53 -28.54
CA ALA A 694 -14.59 -11.97 -28.38
C ALA A 694 -13.54 -12.85 -29.11
N SER A 695 -13.14 -12.46 -30.33
CA SER A 695 -12.11 -13.18 -31.09
C SER A 695 -10.73 -13.23 -30.41
N GLN A 696 -10.41 -12.24 -29.58
CA GLN A 696 -9.16 -12.22 -28.80
C GLN A 696 -9.27 -13.12 -27.59
N TRP A 697 -10.42 -13.13 -26.90
CA TRP A 697 -10.71 -14.08 -25.84
C TRP A 697 -10.67 -15.54 -26.34
N ASP A 698 -11.26 -15.81 -27.50
CA ASP A 698 -11.24 -17.13 -28.13
C ASP A 698 -9.81 -17.58 -28.42
N TYR A 699 -8.98 -16.67 -28.94
CA TYR A 699 -7.58 -16.92 -29.26
C TYR A 699 -6.75 -17.24 -28.00
N TYR A 700 -6.79 -16.37 -26.98
CA TYR A 700 -6.00 -16.57 -25.76
C TYR A 700 -6.46 -17.78 -24.94
N SER A 701 -7.75 -18.11 -24.99
CA SER A 701 -8.25 -19.33 -24.34
C SER A 701 -7.81 -20.61 -25.06
N GLY A 702 -7.31 -20.49 -26.30
CA GLY A 702 -7.05 -21.59 -27.22
C GLY A 702 -5.67 -22.20 -27.19
N GLU A 703 -4.65 -21.49 -26.71
CA GLU A 703 -3.26 -21.98 -26.77
C GLU A 703 -2.82 -22.54 -25.41
N SER A 704 -2.94 -23.86 -25.22
CA SER A 704 -2.61 -24.54 -23.96
C SER A 704 -1.15 -24.34 -23.52
N ALA A 705 -0.23 -24.08 -24.47
CA ALA A 705 1.17 -23.77 -24.20
C ALA A 705 1.39 -22.44 -23.45
N GLN A 706 0.47 -21.47 -23.55
CA GLN A 706 0.60 -20.16 -22.90
C GLN A 706 0.35 -20.20 -21.39
N PHE A 707 -0.25 -21.28 -20.87
CA PHE A 707 -0.61 -21.44 -19.45
C PHE A 707 0.46 -22.16 -18.61
N GLY A 708 1.64 -22.45 -19.18
CA GLY A 708 2.70 -23.23 -18.53
C GLY A 708 4.11 -22.70 -18.76
N LYS A 709 4.51 -21.69 -17.98
CA LYS A 709 5.90 -21.18 -17.80
C LYS A 709 6.70 -20.85 -19.07
N TYR A 710 6.92 -19.54 -19.28
CA TYR A 710 8.08 -18.90 -19.91
C TYR A 710 8.94 -19.77 -20.83
N GLU A 711 8.53 -19.92 -22.08
CA GLU A 711 9.47 -20.07 -23.21
C GLU A 711 8.72 -19.76 -24.51
N SER A 712 9.16 -18.73 -25.23
CA SER A 712 8.71 -18.47 -26.60
C SER A 712 9.09 -19.67 -27.48
N TYR A 713 8.13 -20.36 -28.08
CA TYR A 713 8.41 -21.41 -29.06
C TYR A 713 7.97 -20.98 -30.47
N THR A 714 8.82 -21.22 -31.46
CA THR A 714 8.58 -20.85 -32.86
C THR A 714 7.92 -22.01 -33.61
N VAL A 715 6.73 -21.79 -34.16
CA VAL A 715 6.10 -22.70 -35.13
C VAL A 715 5.93 -21.97 -36.47
N GLY A 716 6.89 -22.15 -37.37
CA GLY A 716 6.91 -21.46 -38.66
C GLY A 716 7.15 -19.95 -38.53
N ASP A 717 7.28 -19.25 -39.66
CA ASP A 717 7.78 -17.87 -39.77
C ASP A 717 6.84 -16.77 -39.18
N LYS A 718 6.11 -17.04 -38.08
CA LYS A 718 5.29 -16.07 -37.35
C LYS A 718 5.65 -16.09 -35.87
N VAL A 719 5.99 -14.92 -35.33
CA VAL A 719 6.08 -14.68 -33.87
C VAL A 719 4.65 -14.65 -33.32
N GLN A 720 4.36 -15.49 -32.33
CA GLN A 720 3.05 -15.54 -31.67
C GLN A 720 3.06 -14.53 -30.50
N GLU A 721 2.01 -13.72 -30.36
CA GLU A 721 1.87 -12.78 -29.24
C GLU A 721 1.70 -13.55 -27.92
N ASP A 722 2.43 -13.14 -26.89
CA ASP A 722 2.31 -13.67 -25.52
C ASP A 722 0.92 -13.37 -24.95
N MET A 723 0.39 -14.27 -24.11
CA MET A 723 -0.86 -14.03 -23.40
C MET A 723 -0.72 -12.79 -22.51
N PRO A 724 -1.65 -11.83 -22.58
CA PRO A 724 -1.58 -10.68 -21.70
C PRO A 724 -1.76 -11.11 -20.24
N ASP A 725 -0.98 -10.54 -19.32
CA ASP A 725 -1.02 -10.85 -17.88
C ASP A 725 -2.44 -10.74 -17.30
N ALA A 726 -3.26 -9.85 -17.86
CA ALA A 726 -4.66 -9.68 -17.47
C ALA A 726 -5.52 -10.92 -17.76
N VAL A 727 -5.30 -11.55 -18.91
CA VAL A 727 -6.02 -12.77 -19.32
C VAL A 727 -5.52 -13.97 -18.51
N LEU A 728 -4.22 -14.01 -18.23
CA LEU A 728 -3.64 -15.02 -17.35
C LEU A 728 -4.20 -14.91 -15.92
N ALA A 729 -4.32 -13.70 -15.38
CA ALA A 729 -4.93 -13.46 -14.07
C ALA A 729 -6.39 -13.95 -14.01
N VAL A 730 -7.17 -13.74 -15.08
CA VAL A 730 -8.54 -14.27 -15.20
C VAL A 730 -8.55 -15.79 -15.14
N TYR A 731 -7.58 -16.47 -15.76
CA TYR A 731 -7.45 -17.92 -15.66
C TYR A 731 -7.04 -18.38 -14.26
N GLU A 732 -6.07 -17.71 -13.62
CA GLU A 732 -5.67 -18.04 -12.26
C GLU A 732 -6.83 -17.93 -11.28
N ASP A 733 -7.63 -16.86 -11.39
CA ASP A 733 -8.81 -16.65 -10.57
C ASP A 733 -9.89 -17.71 -10.85
N LEU A 734 -10.11 -18.07 -12.12
CA LEU A 734 -11.02 -19.15 -12.50
C LEU A 734 -10.57 -20.48 -11.89
N SER A 735 -9.29 -20.84 -12.02
CA SER A 735 -8.74 -22.10 -11.50
C SER A 735 -8.80 -22.12 -9.98
N LYS A 736 -8.41 -21.04 -9.29
CA LYS A 736 -8.51 -20.92 -7.83
C LYS A 736 -9.95 -21.01 -7.36
N THR A 737 -10.89 -20.40 -8.08
CA THR A 737 -12.32 -20.50 -7.76
C THR A 737 -12.81 -21.94 -7.84
N ILE A 738 -12.34 -22.73 -8.81
CA ILE A 738 -12.79 -24.11 -8.98
C ILE A 738 -12.07 -25.08 -8.04
N PHE A 739 -10.76 -24.90 -7.80
CA PHE A 739 -9.87 -25.91 -7.21
C PHE A 739 -9.06 -25.44 -5.98
N ASP A 740 -9.28 -24.22 -5.48
CA ASP A 740 -8.45 -23.56 -4.45
C ASP A 740 -6.94 -23.50 -4.81
N SER A 741 -6.60 -23.71 -6.09
CA SER A 741 -5.23 -23.76 -6.60
C SER A 741 -5.20 -23.44 -8.10
N VAL A 742 -4.04 -22.97 -8.58
CA VAL A 742 -3.79 -22.79 -10.02
C VAL A 742 -3.33 -24.12 -10.60
N ASN A 743 -4.17 -24.72 -11.43
CA ASN A 743 -3.86 -25.92 -12.18
C ASN A 743 -3.41 -25.55 -13.60
N GLN A 744 -2.88 -26.51 -14.35
CA GLN A 744 -2.43 -26.28 -15.73
C GLN A 744 -3.58 -26.57 -16.71
N VAL A 745 -3.73 -25.74 -17.76
CA VAL A 745 -4.57 -26.06 -18.90
C VAL A 745 -3.91 -27.18 -19.70
N THR A 746 -4.56 -28.34 -19.79
CA THR A 746 -4.08 -29.47 -20.59
C THR A 746 -4.54 -29.39 -22.05
N THR A 747 -5.68 -28.71 -22.30
CA THR A 747 -6.23 -28.48 -23.64
C THR A 747 -6.95 -27.12 -23.69
N GLY A 748 -6.67 -26.29 -24.69
CA GLY A 748 -7.26 -24.97 -24.89
C GLY A 748 -8.59 -24.98 -25.66
N TYR A 749 -9.24 -23.83 -25.73
CA TYR A 749 -10.51 -23.56 -26.40
C TYR A 749 -10.38 -23.19 -27.88
N ALA A 750 -11.10 -23.88 -28.75
CA ALA A 750 -11.28 -23.59 -30.18
C ALA A 750 -10.01 -23.53 -31.08
N TYR A 751 -8.88 -22.95 -30.67
CA TYR A 751 -7.69 -22.75 -31.50
C TYR A 751 -6.53 -23.72 -31.19
N ASP A 752 -6.71 -24.66 -30.27
CA ASP A 752 -5.61 -25.52 -29.78
C ASP A 752 -4.96 -26.37 -30.89
N GLN A 753 -3.72 -26.02 -31.22
CA GLN A 753 -2.91 -26.71 -32.24
C GLN A 753 -2.53 -28.14 -31.81
N SER A 754 -2.38 -28.40 -30.51
CA SER A 754 -2.07 -29.74 -29.99
C SER A 754 -3.23 -30.70 -30.23
N TYR A 755 -4.47 -30.23 -30.09
CA TYR A 755 -5.68 -31.01 -30.30
C TYR A 755 -5.92 -31.29 -31.79
N LEU A 756 -5.62 -30.31 -32.66
CA LEU A 756 -5.61 -30.48 -34.10
C LEU A 756 -4.53 -31.47 -34.57
N ALA A 757 -3.33 -31.42 -33.97
CA ALA A 757 -2.24 -32.34 -34.28
C ALA A 757 -2.56 -33.81 -33.93
N LEU A 758 -3.43 -34.03 -32.94
CA LEU A 758 -3.95 -35.35 -32.58
C LEU A 758 -5.11 -35.82 -33.49
N GLY A 759 -5.54 -35.01 -34.46
CA GLY A 759 -6.64 -35.33 -35.37
C GLY A 759 -8.02 -35.33 -34.70
N LEU A 760 -8.16 -34.70 -33.53
CA LEU A 760 -9.37 -34.73 -32.71
C LEU A 760 -10.38 -33.62 -33.06
N GLY A 761 -10.05 -32.69 -33.95
CA GLY A 761 -10.93 -31.58 -34.36
C GLY A 761 -10.77 -30.35 -33.46
N TYR A 762 -11.84 -29.57 -33.30
CA TYR A 762 -11.82 -28.34 -32.49
C TYR A 762 -12.47 -28.55 -31.12
N HIS A 763 -11.88 -27.98 -30.08
CA HIS A 763 -12.25 -28.20 -28.69
C HIS A 763 -13.25 -27.16 -28.16
N ALA A 764 -14.35 -27.60 -27.55
CA ALA A 764 -15.49 -26.73 -27.16
C ALA A 764 -15.49 -26.37 -25.66
N GLY A 765 -14.32 -26.13 -25.10
CA GLY A 765 -14.09 -25.77 -23.71
C GLY A 765 -12.60 -25.64 -23.42
N ILE A 766 -12.23 -25.58 -22.14
CA ILE A 766 -10.85 -25.77 -21.68
C ILE A 766 -10.78 -27.01 -20.80
N ASP A 767 -9.69 -27.76 -20.91
CA ASP A 767 -9.40 -28.87 -20.00
C ASP A 767 -8.40 -28.39 -18.95
N ILE A 768 -8.78 -28.47 -17.68
CA ILE A 768 -7.93 -28.07 -16.55
C ILE A 768 -7.45 -29.34 -15.85
N GLY A 769 -6.14 -29.57 -15.86
CA GLY A 769 -5.53 -30.77 -15.31
C GLY A 769 -5.67 -30.85 -13.79
N ALA A 770 -6.23 -31.95 -13.29
CA ALA A 770 -6.37 -32.19 -11.86
C ALA A 770 -6.48 -33.69 -11.58
N SER A 771 -5.96 -34.14 -10.43
CA SER A 771 -6.02 -35.56 -10.05
C SER A 771 -7.47 -36.05 -9.93
N ASN A 772 -7.71 -37.33 -10.27
CA ASN A 772 -9.03 -37.95 -10.08
C ASN A 772 -9.48 -37.83 -8.62
N GLY A 773 -10.72 -37.39 -8.41
CA GLY A 773 -11.30 -37.21 -7.08
C GLY A 773 -11.11 -35.82 -6.47
N THR A 774 -10.31 -34.94 -7.09
CA THR A 774 -10.21 -33.53 -6.68
C THR A 774 -11.60 -32.87 -6.69
N PRO A 775 -12.01 -32.17 -5.62
CA PRO A 775 -13.26 -31.42 -5.59
C PRO A 775 -13.32 -30.35 -6.68
N ILE A 776 -14.47 -30.24 -7.35
CA ILE A 776 -14.79 -29.18 -8.30
C ILE A 776 -15.80 -28.27 -7.63
N ARG A 777 -15.47 -26.99 -7.48
CA ARG A 777 -16.41 -25.96 -7.02
C ARG A 777 -17.02 -25.22 -8.21
N ALA A 778 -18.20 -24.63 -8.00
CA ALA A 778 -18.84 -23.81 -9.02
C ALA A 778 -17.97 -22.58 -9.36
N ALA A 779 -17.71 -22.33 -10.64
CA ALA A 779 -17.02 -21.12 -11.11
C ALA A 779 -17.88 -19.85 -10.93
N THR A 780 -19.20 -19.97 -10.93
CA THR A 780 -20.13 -18.84 -10.82
C THR A 780 -21.28 -19.14 -9.87
N ASN A 781 -21.95 -18.09 -9.40
CA ASN A 781 -23.27 -18.25 -8.79
C ASN A 781 -24.27 -18.77 -9.82
N GLY A 782 -25.24 -19.56 -9.38
CA GLY A 782 -26.25 -20.05 -10.29
C GLY A 782 -27.18 -21.09 -9.70
N ILE A 783 -27.96 -21.70 -10.59
CA ILE A 783 -28.88 -22.79 -10.27
C ILE A 783 -28.51 -24.00 -11.14
N VAL A 784 -28.36 -25.16 -10.51
CA VAL A 784 -28.07 -26.42 -11.22
C VAL A 784 -29.24 -26.76 -12.13
N ALA A 785 -29.05 -26.62 -13.43
CA ALA A 785 -30.02 -26.95 -14.47
C ALA A 785 -29.94 -28.41 -14.92
N LYS A 786 -28.75 -29.02 -14.79
CA LYS A 786 -28.47 -30.40 -15.20
C LYS A 786 -27.51 -31.09 -14.24
N SER A 787 -27.78 -32.34 -13.90
CA SER A 787 -26.88 -33.23 -13.16
C SER A 787 -27.19 -34.67 -13.55
N TYR A 788 -26.33 -35.30 -14.36
CA TYR A 788 -26.58 -36.64 -14.93
C TYR A 788 -25.29 -37.37 -15.34
N LEU A 789 -25.38 -38.67 -15.60
CA LEU A 789 -24.30 -39.46 -16.22
C LEU A 789 -24.33 -39.29 -17.74
N GLY A 790 -23.24 -38.76 -18.32
CA GLY A 790 -23.11 -38.56 -19.77
C GLY A 790 -22.83 -39.86 -20.51
N THR A 791 -23.57 -40.10 -21.60
CA THR A 791 -23.40 -41.25 -22.50
C THR A 791 -23.25 -40.81 -23.97
N ARG A 792 -22.35 -41.46 -24.70
CA ARG A 792 -22.16 -41.30 -26.14
C ARG A 792 -23.21 -42.09 -26.92
N GLN A 793 -23.34 -41.82 -28.22
CA GLN A 793 -24.29 -42.52 -29.10
C GLN A 793 -24.06 -44.05 -29.16
N ASP A 794 -22.83 -44.50 -28.91
CA ASP A 794 -22.46 -45.92 -28.85
C ASP A 794 -22.73 -46.59 -27.48
N GLY A 795 -23.30 -45.84 -26.52
CA GLY A 795 -23.61 -46.31 -25.17
C GLY A 795 -22.46 -46.21 -24.16
N THR A 796 -21.26 -45.80 -24.57
CA THR A 796 -20.13 -45.60 -23.66
C THR A 796 -20.29 -44.32 -22.83
N SER A 797 -19.93 -44.36 -21.55
CA SER A 797 -19.99 -43.16 -20.71
C SER A 797 -18.73 -42.31 -20.87
N TYR A 798 -18.89 -40.99 -20.89
CA TYR A 798 -17.79 -40.03 -20.84
C TYR A 798 -17.67 -39.33 -19.47
N GLY A 799 -18.33 -39.87 -18.44
CA GLY A 799 -18.33 -39.31 -17.09
C GLY A 799 -19.61 -38.56 -16.74
N TYR A 800 -19.70 -38.11 -15.49
CA TYR A 800 -20.83 -37.31 -15.03
C TYR A 800 -20.70 -35.86 -15.50
N VAL A 801 -21.86 -35.20 -15.63
CA VAL A 801 -22.01 -33.84 -16.14
C VAL A 801 -22.84 -33.01 -15.17
N VAL A 802 -22.37 -31.81 -14.86
CA VAL A 802 -23.15 -30.76 -14.17
C VAL A 802 -23.30 -29.57 -15.10
N GLY A 803 -24.51 -29.04 -15.21
CA GLY A 803 -24.81 -27.80 -15.95
C GLY A 803 -25.45 -26.77 -15.03
N ILE A 804 -24.86 -25.59 -14.90
CA ILE A 804 -25.30 -24.49 -14.03
C ILE A 804 -25.77 -23.32 -14.87
N ASP A 805 -27.03 -22.92 -14.71
CA ASP A 805 -27.52 -21.63 -15.23
C ASP A 805 -26.97 -20.53 -14.34
N GLU A 806 -26.10 -19.69 -14.90
CA GLU A 806 -25.46 -18.62 -14.16
C GLU A 806 -26.46 -17.53 -13.76
N THR A 807 -26.32 -17.07 -12.52
CA THR A 807 -27.02 -15.89 -12.01
C THR A 807 -26.03 -14.84 -11.55
N ASN A 808 -26.37 -13.57 -11.74
CA ASN A 808 -25.61 -12.49 -11.12
C ASN A 808 -25.84 -12.39 -9.60
N ALA A 809 -25.17 -11.43 -8.95
CA ALA A 809 -25.28 -11.19 -7.50
C ALA A 809 -26.70 -10.90 -7.02
N SER A 810 -27.59 -10.37 -7.87
CA SER A 810 -29.00 -10.13 -7.55
C SER A 810 -29.91 -11.32 -7.88
N GLY A 811 -29.35 -12.46 -8.29
CA GLY A 811 -30.09 -13.69 -8.60
C GLY A 811 -30.74 -13.71 -9.99
N GLN A 812 -30.46 -12.73 -10.85
CA GLN A 812 -30.97 -12.69 -12.23
C GLN A 812 -30.15 -13.62 -13.12
N LYS A 813 -30.82 -14.43 -13.96
CA LYS A 813 -30.15 -15.30 -14.94
C LYS A 813 -29.41 -14.48 -15.99
N THR A 814 -28.15 -14.82 -16.25
CA THR A 814 -27.31 -14.06 -17.22
C THR A 814 -27.50 -14.52 -18.66
N GLY A 815 -28.11 -15.69 -18.87
CA GLY A 815 -28.25 -16.34 -20.17
C GLY A 815 -27.14 -17.35 -20.49
N ARG A 816 -26.07 -17.40 -19.70
CA ARG A 816 -24.96 -18.36 -19.83
C ARG A 816 -25.21 -19.62 -19.00
N ARG A 817 -24.80 -20.78 -19.52
CA ARG A 817 -24.76 -22.06 -18.80
C ARG A 817 -23.34 -22.63 -18.80
N TRP A 818 -22.84 -22.92 -17.60
CA TRP A 818 -21.54 -23.53 -17.36
C TRP A 818 -21.67 -25.05 -17.28
N TRP A 819 -20.84 -25.76 -18.04
CA TRP A 819 -20.80 -27.22 -18.10
C TRP A 819 -19.50 -27.74 -17.51
N TYR A 820 -19.62 -28.66 -16.56
CA TYR A 820 -18.52 -29.33 -15.87
C TYR A 820 -18.61 -30.82 -16.20
N VAL A 821 -17.62 -31.32 -16.95
CA VAL A 821 -17.68 -32.61 -17.63
C VAL A 821 -16.46 -33.46 -17.29
N HIS A 822 -16.55 -34.76 -17.56
CA HIS A 822 -15.57 -35.80 -17.19
C HIS A 822 -15.51 -36.09 -15.70
N ASN A 823 -16.54 -35.72 -14.93
CA ASN A 823 -16.57 -35.94 -13.49
C ASN A 823 -16.68 -37.43 -13.12
N THR A 824 -16.07 -37.83 -12.00
CA THR A 824 -16.28 -39.15 -11.39
C THR A 824 -17.61 -39.26 -10.64
N SER A 825 -18.10 -38.16 -10.09
CA SER A 825 -19.38 -38.05 -9.39
C SER A 825 -19.88 -36.61 -9.36
N ASN A 826 -21.19 -36.41 -9.30
CA ASN A 826 -21.81 -35.11 -9.02
C ASN A 826 -22.22 -35.02 -7.55
N SER A 827 -21.91 -33.90 -6.91
CA SER A 827 -22.24 -33.61 -5.50
C SER A 827 -23.56 -32.82 -5.35
N VAL A 828 -24.18 -32.40 -6.47
CA VAL A 828 -25.40 -31.57 -6.50
C VAL A 828 -26.52 -32.13 -7.38
N GLN A 829 -27.76 -31.75 -7.07
CA GLN A 829 -28.98 -32.15 -7.79
C GLN A 829 -29.56 -30.98 -8.60
N VAL A 830 -30.44 -31.28 -9.56
CA VAL A 830 -31.15 -30.25 -10.33
C VAL A 830 -32.01 -29.40 -9.41
N GLY A 831 -31.91 -28.07 -9.55
CA GLY A 831 -32.61 -27.09 -8.72
C GLY A 831 -31.79 -26.55 -7.55
N THR A 832 -30.62 -27.13 -7.24
CA THR A 832 -29.73 -26.62 -6.18
C THR A 832 -29.14 -25.26 -6.57
N SER A 833 -29.23 -24.27 -5.67
CA SER A 833 -28.48 -23.01 -5.78
C SER A 833 -27.02 -23.25 -5.42
N VAL A 834 -26.11 -22.70 -6.22
CA VAL A 834 -24.66 -22.83 -6.02
C VAL A 834 -24.03 -21.44 -5.87
N ILE A 835 -23.01 -21.37 -5.01
CA ILE A 835 -22.22 -20.17 -4.77
C ILE A 835 -20.82 -20.40 -5.35
N ALA A 836 -20.35 -19.44 -6.15
CA ALA A 836 -19.03 -19.45 -6.76
C ALA A 836 -17.95 -19.69 -5.71
N GLY A 837 -17.02 -20.61 -5.96
CA GLY A 837 -15.90 -20.92 -5.09
C GLY A 837 -16.24 -21.53 -3.73
N LYS A 838 -17.52 -21.71 -3.39
CA LYS A 838 -17.95 -22.27 -2.09
C LYS A 838 -18.65 -23.61 -2.21
N THR A 839 -19.50 -23.78 -3.22
CA THR A 839 -20.26 -25.03 -3.38
C THR A 839 -19.47 -26.07 -4.17
N GLU A 840 -19.11 -27.20 -3.55
CA GLU A 840 -18.61 -28.38 -4.28
C GLU A 840 -19.76 -28.97 -5.13
N ILE A 841 -19.54 -29.06 -6.44
CA ILE A 841 -20.55 -29.52 -7.41
C ILE A 841 -20.24 -30.90 -7.98
N ALA A 842 -18.98 -31.30 -8.00
CA ALA A 842 -18.55 -32.58 -8.57
C ALA A 842 -17.14 -32.94 -8.11
N LYS A 843 -16.65 -34.10 -8.54
CA LYS A 843 -15.25 -34.51 -8.39
C LYS A 843 -14.64 -34.84 -9.75
N VAL A 844 -13.40 -34.41 -9.97
CA VAL A 844 -12.66 -34.62 -11.23
C VAL A 844 -12.58 -36.09 -11.59
N GLY A 845 -12.68 -36.40 -12.88
CA GLY A 845 -12.41 -37.72 -13.44
C GLY A 845 -11.59 -37.63 -14.72
N GLN A 846 -11.01 -38.75 -15.13
CA GLN A 846 -10.14 -38.84 -16.32
C GLN A 846 -8.93 -37.88 -16.30
N GLY A 847 -8.49 -37.43 -15.11
CA GLY A 847 -7.29 -36.62 -14.91
C GLY A 847 -7.42 -35.14 -15.27
N HIS A 848 -8.62 -34.65 -15.60
CA HIS A 848 -8.88 -33.25 -15.90
C HIS A 848 -10.37 -32.89 -15.72
N LEU A 849 -10.66 -31.61 -15.56
CA LEU A 849 -12.02 -31.06 -15.71
C LEU A 849 -12.15 -30.47 -17.11
N HIS A 850 -13.16 -30.91 -17.86
CA HIS A 850 -13.58 -30.20 -19.06
C HIS A 850 -14.62 -29.14 -18.69
N LEU A 851 -14.31 -27.88 -19.00
CA LEU A 851 -15.11 -26.71 -18.67
C LEU A 851 -15.54 -25.96 -19.92
N ALA A 852 -16.85 -25.80 -20.11
CA ALA A 852 -17.42 -25.16 -21.29
C ALA A 852 -18.58 -24.22 -20.93
N VAL A 853 -18.81 -23.20 -21.75
CA VAL A 853 -19.92 -22.25 -21.57
C VAL A 853 -20.76 -22.19 -22.83
N THR A 854 -22.07 -22.37 -22.67
CA THR A 854 -23.06 -22.27 -23.77
C THR A 854 -24.15 -21.26 -23.43
N SER A 855 -24.99 -20.92 -24.39
CA SER A 855 -26.29 -20.31 -24.09
C SER A 855 -27.12 -21.29 -23.24
N SER A 856 -27.92 -20.76 -22.31
CA SER A 856 -28.77 -21.53 -21.40
C SER A 856 -29.88 -22.33 -22.12
N SER A 857 -30.20 -21.96 -23.37
CA SER A 857 -31.12 -22.70 -24.24
C SER A 857 -30.48 -23.87 -24.98
N THR A 858 -29.15 -23.95 -25.01
CA THR A 858 -28.41 -24.97 -25.78
C THR A 858 -28.23 -26.24 -24.96
N ALA A 859 -28.41 -27.41 -25.59
CA ALA A 859 -28.12 -28.70 -24.99
C ALA A 859 -26.61 -28.98 -25.03
N TRP A 860 -26.11 -29.75 -24.05
CA TRP A 860 -24.72 -30.19 -24.05
C TRP A 860 -24.43 -31.11 -25.23
N ASP A 861 -23.39 -30.80 -26.00
CA ASP A 861 -22.85 -31.65 -27.06
C ASP A 861 -21.40 -32.03 -26.71
N PRO A 862 -21.12 -33.30 -26.34
CA PRO A 862 -19.78 -33.76 -26.00
C PRO A 862 -18.88 -33.97 -27.24
N GLY A 863 -19.40 -33.78 -28.46
CA GLY A 863 -18.63 -33.97 -29.68
C GLY A 863 -17.66 -32.83 -29.96
N ASN A 864 -16.44 -33.16 -30.38
CA ASN A 864 -15.50 -32.17 -30.91
C ASN A 864 -16.10 -31.47 -32.14
N GLY A 865 -15.84 -30.18 -32.30
CA GLY A 865 -16.38 -29.38 -33.40
C GLY A 865 -15.79 -29.80 -34.74
N SER A 866 -16.63 -29.90 -35.77
CA SER A 866 -16.19 -30.20 -37.15
C SER A 866 -15.48 -29.02 -37.83
N SER A 867 -15.67 -27.81 -37.29
CA SER A 867 -14.99 -26.58 -37.70
C SER A 867 -14.92 -25.60 -36.52
N ILE A 868 -14.03 -24.61 -36.59
CA ILE A 868 -13.92 -23.57 -35.56
C ILE A 868 -15.19 -22.71 -35.47
N ALA A 869 -15.81 -22.42 -36.61
CA ALA A 869 -17.09 -21.71 -36.66
C ALA A 869 -18.19 -22.48 -35.91
N ALA A 870 -18.24 -23.81 -36.06
CA ALA A 870 -19.19 -24.63 -35.33
C ALA A 870 -18.97 -24.63 -33.81
N VAL A 871 -17.74 -24.41 -33.33
CA VAL A 871 -17.46 -24.22 -31.90
C VAL A 871 -17.92 -22.84 -31.44
N HIS A 872 -17.52 -21.76 -32.12
CA HIS A 872 -17.93 -20.40 -31.75
C HIS A 872 -19.45 -20.17 -31.82
N ASP A 873 -20.16 -20.83 -32.75
CA ASP A 873 -21.61 -20.74 -32.87
C ASP A 873 -22.36 -21.37 -31.68
N ARG A 874 -21.72 -22.30 -30.95
CA ARG A 874 -22.37 -23.07 -29.87
C ARG A 874 -21.79 -22.82 -28.47
N THR A 875 -20.57 -22.32 -28.37
CA THR A 875 -19.85 -22.06 -27.10
C THR A 875 -19.23 -20.66 -27.03
N MET A 876 -19.00 -20.20 -25.82
CA MET A 876 -18.24 -18.99 -25.49
C MET A 876 -16.93 -19.40 -24.81
N SER A 877 -15.86 -18.62 -25.00
CA SER A 877 -14.64 -18.75 -24.22
C SER A 877 -14.94 -18.80 -22.71
N PRO A 878 -14.49 -19.84 -21.97
CA PRO A 878 -14.64 -19.89 -20.52
C PRO A 878 -13.97 -18.71 -19.79
N LEU A 879 -12.87 -18.16 -20.33
CA LEU A 879 -12.21 -16.99 -19.74
C LEU A 879 -13.03 -15.72 -19.95
N GLU A 880 -13.57 -15.51 -21.15
CA GLU A 880 -14.48 -14.39 -21.42
C GLU A 880 -15.70 -14.47 -20.52
N ALA A 881 -16.32 -15.65 -20.43
CA ALA A 881 -17.50 -15.89 -19.62
C ALA A 881 -17.21 -15.58 -18.14
N PHE A 882 -16.10 -16.09 -17.59
CA PHE A 882 -15.72 -15.86 -16.20
C PHE A 882 -15.49 -14.37 -15.93
N TRP A 883 -14.78 -13.69 -16.83
CA TRP A 883 -14.57 -12.24 -16.72
C TRP A 883 -15.89 -11.47 -16.76
N LYS A 884 -16.84 -11.83 -17.64
CA LYS A 884 -18.18 -11.23 -17.65
C LYS A 884 -18.94 -11.48 -16.36
N SER A 885 -18.83 -12.67 -15.77
CA SER A 885 -19.42 -13.01 -14.47
C SER A 885 -18.90 -12.12 -13.35
N GLN A 886 -17.58 -11.96 -13.24
CA GLN A 886 -16.94 -11.13 -12.20
C GLN A 886 -17.28 -9.64 -12.33
N ASN A 887 -17.67 -9.19 -13.52
CA ASN A 887 -18.03 -7.80 -13.81
C ASN A 887 -19.54 -7.57 -13.97
N ASN A 888 -20.37 -8.54 -13.60
CA ASN A 888 -21.84 -8.46 -13.64
C ASN A 888 -22.40 -8.11 -15.05
N ILE A 889 -21.71 -8.55 -16.10
CA ILE A 889 -22.13 -8.32 -17.49
C ILE A 889 -23.15 -9.41 -17.87
N ILE A 890 -24.38 -9.01 -18.20
CA ILE A 890 -25.48 -9.90 -18.60
C ILE A 890 -25.42 -10.14 -20.12
N GLY A 891 -25.77 -11.36 -20.55
CA GLY A 891 -25.83 -11.75 -21.97
C GLY A 891 -24.86 -12.87 -22.33
N TYR A 892 -25.30 -13.75 -23.24
CA TYR A 892 -24.41 -14.66 -23.96
C TYR A 892 -23.84 -13.90 -25.17
#